data_AF-A0A232EEI8-F1
#
_entry.id   AF-A0A232EEI8-F1
#
_cell.length_a   1.000
_cell.length_b   1.000
_cell.length_c   1.000
_cell.angle_alpha   90.00
_cell.angle_beta   90.00
_cell.angle_gamma   90.00
#
_symmetry.space_group_name_H-M   'P 1'
#
loop_
_entity.id
_entity.type
_entity.pdbx_description
1 polymer ?
#
loop_
_entity_poly.entity_id
_entity_poly.type
_entity_poly.pdbx_seq_one_letter_code
_entity_poly.pdbx_strand_id
1 'polypeptide(L)'
;MQANIWLLNSFFVIFSCFLSKFSSVNSFTLKSLTVLFRHGDRTPEKSALYPKDPHLNHDYYPVVYGALTNEGKKREYEIGKFLRNRYNDFLGVVYFPNDVYARSTNKARTKMSLLLVLAGLYPPSKAQQWTSELAWQPIPIDYLPVEKDSLLHSLSCPAYKKERARVGETEEYKKDFSQFQEDLIKISEFTGLNITRSRQVLDLYHTLVAEAGLNLTLPEWTKPYFPQGSLLKAAIFGYKTQSYTTKLTRLNGGMILRKFLNDVSAVKEGKRGPKIFLYSAHEVTVSALLWALKAWKPEIPQYSSSVILELWEKNSKYYIKVLYYKGIPPETENRTIQGCSEFCPLEDFKKILKNNIPDDFDRECFDADNFTLKSISILFRHGDRTPEKSAMYPKDPYYNYDYYPLELGALTNVGKQREYELGKFLRNRYHNFLSDIYFPRDVYARSTDFDRTKMSLMLLLAGLYPPNKIQQWTSELAWQPIPITYLPINQDSFLRASDCPMFKKEHSRVLKTEEYKTDFSQFREDLIKISKFTGLNITTSNQMLGLYHTLVAEDGLNLTLPNWTKPYFPQGVILKTAIFDYKTQSYNAKLTKLNGGAVLRKFLNDASAVKKGKRGPKIFLHSAHETTLAAVLRALKAWKPEIPQYSSSVILELWKKDSKYYVKVVYYKGIPPETENRTIQGCSEYCPLEAFENILKDNIPDDYDRECYEHGDRTPEKSALYPTDPHVNEDFRPVSFGGLTNVGKKREYELGKFLRNRYNDFLRDVYNPGGVYARSSDYSRTKMSLLLVLAGLYPPNKDQRWNSKLNWQPIPITYMSIMKDSLLRPLRCPTFGKEHARVLQTKEYTKDFARFGDDLIKLSKFTGLNITKASQVLSLYNTLTAEAGLNLALPEWTKPYFPQGVILDVAIFDLKTLTYNTKLTRLNGGMLLRKFLDDASAVQQGRRGPKIFLYSAHEVTVSALLWALKVSKSEIPEYSSSVILELWEKDSEYYVKVVYYKGIPSESEDRTIQGCSEFCPLEDFKNILRDHIPDDVDRECFE
;
A
#
# COMPACT_ATOMS: atom_id res chain seq x y z
N MET A 1 23.89 0.29 -76.96
CA MET A 1 23.84 0.89 -75.60
C MET A 1 22.55 1.71 -75.46
N GLN A 2 21.41 1.03 -75.40
CA GLN A 2 20.06 1.63 -75.40
C GLN A 2 19.15 0.74 -74.53
N ALA A 3 18.91 1.12 -73.28
CA ALA A 3 17.99 0.43 -72.36
C ALA A 3 17.62 1.21 -71.09
N ASN A 4 18.44 2.18 -70.65
CA ASN A 4 18.38 2.71 -69.27
C ASN A 4 17.91 4.18 -69.12
N ILE A 5 17.07 4.70 -70.03
CA ILE A 5 16.55 6.09 -69.93
C ILE A 5 15.03 6.16 -69.63
N TRP A 6 14.30 5.05 -69.74
CA TRP A 6 12.84 5.03 -69.50
C TRP A 6 12.39 4.64 -68.08
N LEU A 7 13.30 4.25 -67.19
CA LEU A 7 12.95 3.85 -65.79
C LEU A 7 13.04 4.98 -64.75
N LEU A 8 13.68 6.10 -65.05
CA LEU A 8 13.92 7.18 -64.07
C LEU A 8 12.77 8.19 -63.95
N ASN A 9 11.99 8.44 -65.01
CA ASN A 9 10.92 9.45 -64.98
C ASN A 9 9.59 8.95 -64.41
N SER A 10 9.34 7.62 -64.39
CA SER A 10 8.12 7.06 -63.79
C SER A 10 8.15 7.06 -62.25
N PHE A 11 9.34 7.02 -61.64
CA PHE A 11 9.47 7.03 -60.18
C PHE A 11 9.17 8.40 -59.54
N PHE A 12 9.52 9.50 -60.20
CA PHE A 12 9.36 10.84 -59.63
C PHE A 12 7.89 11.29 -59.49
N VAL A 13 7.02 10.90 -60.42
CA VAL A 13 5.59 11.25 -60.38
C VAL A 13 4.84 10.44 -59.31
N ILE A 14 5.21 9.16 -59.13
CA ILE A 14 4.63 8.30 -58.08
C ILE A 14 5.11 8.74 -56.69
N PHE A 15 6.37 9.14 -56.53
CA PHE A 15 6.89 9.63 -55.24
C PHE A 15 6.25 10.96 -54.82
N SER A 16 5.96 11.86 -55.78
CA SER A 16 5.24 13.12 -55.53
C SER A 16 3.79 12.90 -55.04
N CYS A 17 3.10 11.87 -55.55
CA CYS A 17 1.75 11.53 -55.09
C CYS A 17 1.69 10.80 -53.73
N PHE A 18 2.81 10.25 -53.24
CA PHE A 18 2.87 9.62 -51.91
C PHE A 18 3.31 10.58 -50.80
N LEU A 19 3.98 11.69 -51.12
CA LEU A 19 4.42 12.70 -50.13
C LEU A 19 3.36 13.78 -49.81
N SER A 20 2.23 13.82 -50.52
CA SER A 20 1.14 14.78 -50.28
C SER A 20 0.10 14.33 -49.22
N LYS A 21 0.34 13.21 -48.51
CA LYS A 21 -0.52 12.69 -47.42
C LYS A 21 0.15 12.62 -46.04
N PHE A 22 1.03 13.59 -45.73
CA PHE A 22 1.35 13.95 -44.34
C PHE A 22 0.94 15.40 -44.06
N SER A 23 -0.33 15.72 -44.33
CA SER A 23 -0.99 16.78 -43.57
C SER A 23 -0.99 16.38 -42.09
N SER A 24 -0.37 17.20 -41.24
CA SER A 24 -0.46 17.01 -39.80
C SER A 24 -1.92 17.13 -39.38
N VAL A 25 -2.54 15.99 -39.02
CA VAL A 25 -3.96 15.98 -38.69
C VAL A 25 -4.17 16.82 -37.43
N ASN A 26 -4.78 17.99 -37.62
CA ASN A 26 -4.96 19.04 -36.61
C ASN A 26 -6.11 18.68 -35.63
N SER A 27 -6.17 17.40 -35.22
CA SER A 27 -7.20 16.76 -34.40
C SER A 27 -6.77 16.65 -32.94
N PHE A 28 -7.75 16.70 -32.03
CA PHE A 28 -7.52 16.40 -30.62
C PHE A 28 -7.22 14.91 -30.42
N THR A 29 -6.30 14.59 -29.52
CA THR A 29 -5.96 13.23 -29.09
C THR A 29 -6.28 13.04 -27.61
N LEU A 30 -6.95 11.96 -27.25
CA LEU A 30 -7.32 11.67 -25.86
C LEU A 30 -6.09 11.17 -25.09
N LYS A 31 -5.89 11.66 -23.86
CA LYS A 31 -4.70 11.40 -23.04
C LYS A 31 -5.02 10.79 -21.67
N SER A 32 -6.19 11.10 -21.09
CA SER A 32 -6.64 10.52 -19.81
C SER A 32 -8.16 10.69 -19.64
N LEU A 33 -8.77 9.79 -18.87
CA LEU A 33 -10.18 9.79 -18.51
C LEU A 33 -10.34 9.69 -17.00
N THR A 34 -11.16 10.56 -16.40
CA THR A 34 -11.61 10.41 -15.00
C THR A 34 -13.13 10.35 -14.96
N VAL A 35 -13.67 9.29 -14.39
CA VAL A 35 -15.12 9.04 -14.27
C VAL A 35 -15.48 8.95 -12.79
N LEU A 36 -16.31 9.88 -12.32
CA LEU A 36 -16.95 9.84 -10.99
C LEU A 36 -18.43 9.52 -11.18
N PHE A 37 -18.92 8.44 -10.58
CA PHE A 37 -20.30 7.98 -10.76
C PHE A 37 -20.99 7.65 -9.44
N ARG A 38 -22.30 7.93 -9.40
CA ARG A 38 -23.21 7.45 -8.35
C ARG A 38 -23.45 5.96 -8.57
N HIS A 39 -23.53 5.19 -7.49
CA HIS A 39 -24.04 3.82 -7.55
C HIS A 39 -25.44 3.71 -8.20
N GLY A 40 -25.77 2.50 -8.67
CA GLY A 40 -27.07 2.22 -9.24
C GLY A 40 -28.20 2.19 -8.20
N ASP A 41 -29.40 1.86 -8.66
CA ASP A 41 -30.63 1.77 -7.89
C ASP A 41 -30.50 0.82 -6.70
N ARG A 42 -31.03 1.24 -5.56
CA ARG A 42 -30.92 0.51 -4.30
C ARG A 42 -32.24 0.47 -3.56
N THR A 43 -32.39 -0.50 -2.67
CA THR A 43 -33.40 -0.48 -1.61
C THR A 43 -33.21 0.73 -0.68
N PRO A 44 -34.26 1.15 0.06
CA PRO A 44 -34.13 2.19 1.08
C PRO A 44 -33.00 1.91 2.07
N GLU A 45 -32.33 2.94 2.57
CA GLU A 45 -31.31 2.79 3.62
C GLU A 45 -32.03 2.80 4.97
N LYS A 46 -31.80 1.78 5.82
CA LYS A 46 -32.55 1.63 7.08
C LYS A 46 -32.48 2.85 8.01
N SER A 47 -31.38 3.61 7.96
CA SER A 47 -31.21 4.85 8.74
C SER A 47 -31.87 6.10 8.15
N ALA A 48 -32.57 5.97 7.00
CA ALA A 48 -33.24 7.05 6.28
C ALA A 48 -34.77 6.86 6.16
N LEU A 49 -35.30 5.77 6.73
CA LEU A 49 -36.75 5.54 6.86
C LEU A 49 -37.35 6.52 7.88
N TYR A 50 -38.66 6.75 7.77
CA TYR A 50 -39.40 7.65 8.65
C TYR A 50 -40.37 6.88 9.58
N PRO A 51 -40.71 7.41 10.78
CA PRO A 51 -41.50 6.67 11.76
C PRO A 51 -42.88 6.19 11.30
N LYS A 52 -43.55 6.94 10.41
CA LYS A 52 -44.88 6.62 9.86
C LYS A 52 -44.83 5.98 8.45
N ASP A 53 -43.69 5.40 8.09
CA ASP A 53 -43.49 4.75 6.79
C ASP A 53 -44.26 3.42 6.72
N PRO A 54 -45.17 3.21 5.75
CA PRO A 54 -45.89 1.95 5.61
C PRO A 54 -44.95 0.77 5.30
N HIS A 55 -43.76 1.04 4.76
CA HIS A 55 -42.75 0.03 4.38
C HIS A 55 -41.63 -0.12 5.43
N LEU A 56 -41.78 0.48 6.62
CA LEU A 56 -40.79 0.46 7.72
C LEU A 56 -40.32 -0.95 8.12
N ASN A 57 -41.22 -1.95 8.00
CA ASN A 57 -40.97 -3.35 8.35
C ASN A 57 -40.84 -4.28 7.13
N HIS A 58 -40.67 -3.74 5.92
CA HIS A 58 -40.54 -4.53 4.71
C HIS A 58 -39.21 -5.32 4.71
N ASP A 59 -39.23 -6.60 4.30
CA ASP A 59 -38.07 -7.50 4.44
C ASP A 59 -36.98 -7.24 3.36
N TYR A 60 -37.38 -6.75 2.18
CA TYR A 60 -36.50 -6.53 1.02
C TYR A 60 -35.65 -7.75 0.62
N TYR A 61 -36.05 -8.96 1.02
CA TYR A 61 -35.38 -10.20 0.70
C TYR A 61 -35.41 -10.44 -0.83
N PRO A 62 -34.30 -10.87 -1.47
CA PRO A 62 -33.02 -11.25 -0.87
C PRO A 62 -31.96 -10.13 -0.81
N VAL A 63 -32.31 -8.90 -1.18
CA VAL A 63 -31.35 -7.80 -1.42
C VAL A 63 -30.93 -7.11 -0.13
N VAL A 64 -31.81 -7.06 0.89
CA VAL A 64 -31.69 -6.31 2.17
C VAL A 64 -31.65 -4.77 2.01
N TYR A 65 -31.70 -4.05 3.14
CA TYR A 65 -31.67 -2.58 3.18
C TYR A 65 -30.37 -1.97 2.63
N GLY A 66 -30.49 -0.84 1.92
CA GLY A 66 -29.38 -0.03 1.41
C GLY A 66 -28.54 -0.69 0.31
N ALA A 67 -29.01 -1.79 -0.28
CA ALA A 67 -28.27 -2.65 -1.19
C ALA A 67 -28.76 -2.54 -2.65
N LEU A 68 -27.91 -2.93 -3.59
CA LEU A 68 -28.08 -2.69 -5.03
C LEU A 68 -29.12 -3.66 -5.64
N THR A 69 -30.17 -3.12 -6.28
CA THR A 69 -31.23 -3.91 -6.94
C THR A 69 -30.74 -4.48 -8.27
N ASN A 70 -31.49 -5.41 -8.88
CA ASN A 70 -31.12 -5.96 -10.19
C ASN A 70 -31.14 -4.90 -11.31
N GLU A 71 -32.09 -3.98 -11.29
CA GLU A 71 -32.10 -2.85 -12.24
C GLU A 71 -30.92 -1.90 -11.98
N GLY A 72 -30.55 -1.66 -10.71
CA GLY A 72 -29.32 -0.94 -10.37
C GLY A 72 -28.06 -1.65 -10.86
N LYS A 73 -27.98 -2.98 -10.72
CA LYS A 73 -26.85 -3.78 -11.26
C LYS A 73 -26.72 -3.61 -12.78
N LYS A 74 -27.85 -3.66 -13.48
CA LYS A 74 -27.95 -3.54 -14.93
C LYS A 74 -27.52 -2.15 -15.43
N ARG A 75 -27.96 -1.05 -14.79
CA ARG A 75 -27.56 0.30 -15.19
C ARG A 75 -26.05 0.53 -15.07
N GLU A 76 -25.43 0.10 -13.97
CA GLU A 76 -23.97 0.21 -13.78
C GLU A 76 -23.17 -0.57 -14.84
N TYR A 77 -23.62 -1.77 -15.21
CA TYR A 77 -23.02 -2.54 -16.30
C TYR A 77 -23.14 -1.82 -17.66
N GLU A 78 -24.28 -1.16 -17.91
CA GLU A 78 -24.49 -0.36 -19.12
C GLU A 78 -23.63 0.93 -19.14
N ILE A 79 -23.31 1.56 -18.00
CA ILE A 79 -22.25 2.60 -17.96
C ILE A 79 -20.92 2.02 -18.45
N GLY A 80 -20.55 0.83 -17.95
CA GLY A 80 -19.32 0.14 -18.36
C GLY A 80 -19.26 -0.09 -19.87
N LYS A 81 -20.36 -0.57 -20.47
CA LYS A 81 -20.50 -0.73 -21.92
C LYS A 81 -20.49 0.59 -22.69
N PHE A 82 -21.13 1.64 -22.17
CA PHE A 82 -21.08 2.97 -22.76
C PHE A 82 -19.64 3.52 -22.81
N LEU A 83 -18.91 3.43 -21.69
CA LEU A 83 -17.50 3.82 -21.62
C LEU A 83 -16.63 2.98 -22.57
N ARG A 84 -16.87 1.67 -22.65
CA ARG A 84 -16.20 0.78 -23.61
C ARG A 84 -16.43 1.22 -25.05
N ASN A 85 -17.68 1.39 -25.45
CA ASN A 85 -18.04 1.77 -26.82
C ASN A 85 -17.49 3.15 -27.20
N ARG A 86 -17.50 4.10 -26.25
CA ARG A 86 -17.03 5.47 -26.48
C ARG A 86 -15.51 5.62 -26.53
N TYR A 87 -14.76 4.81 -25.78
CA TYR A 87 -13.32 4.97 -25.59
C TYR A 87 -12.49 3.75 -25.98
N ASN A 88 -13.06 2.81 -26.74
CA ASN A 88 -12.42 1.54 -27.13
C ASN A 88 -11.00 1.72 -27.69
N ASP A 89 -10.83 2.67 -28.61
CA ASP A 89 -9.57 2.87 -29.34
C ASP A 89 -8.45 3.42 -28.45
N PHE A 90 -8.82 4.18 -27.42
CA PHE A 90 -7.88 4.71 -26.41
C PHE A 90 -7.53 3.66 -25.35
N LEU A 91 -8.55 2.97 -24.83
CA LEU A 91 -8.37 1.97 -23.77
C LEU A 91 -7.67 0.71 -24.30
N GLY A 92 -7.95 0.30 -25.54
CA GLY A 92 -7.50 -0.95 -26.14
C GLY A 92 -8.37 -2.13 -25.72
N VAL A 93 -8.35 -3.21 -26.50
CA VAL A 93 -9.28 -4.34 -26.29
C VAL A 93 -8.94 -5.22 -25.07
N VAL A 94 -7.70 -5.15 -24.58
CA VAL A 94 -7.14 -5.96 -23.50
C VAL A 94 -7.10 -5.15 -22.20
N TYR A 95 -7.53 -5.74 -21.08
CA TYR A 95 -7.30 -5.16 -19.76
C TYR A 95 -5.82 -5.29 -19.37
N PHE A 96 -5.17 -4.19 -19.00
CA PHE A 96 -3.82 -4.23 -18.42
C PHE A 96 -3.86 -3.56 -17.04
N PRO A 97 -3.27 -4.15 -15.97
CA PRO A 97 -3.42 -3.63 -14.61
C PRO A 97 -2.99 -2.16 -14.43
N ASN A 98 -1.96 -1.71 -15.16
CA ASN A 98 -1.46 -0.33 -15.06
C ASN A 98 -2.29 0.69 -15.85
N ASP A 99 -3.22 0.27 -16.71
CA ASP A 99 -4.05 1.15 -17.55
C ASP A 99 -5.34 1.60 -16.82
N VAL A 100 -5.68 0.99 -15.68
CA VAL A 100 -6.95 1.22 -14.95
C VAL A 100 -6.70 1.47 -13.47
N TYR A 101 -7.24 2.58 -12.94
CA TYR A 101 -7.37 2.80 -11.50
C TYR A 101 -8.84 2.74 -11.12
N ALA A 102 -9.21 1.91 -10.14
CA ALA A 102 -10.60 1.67 -9.76
C ALA A 102 -10.78 1.75 -8.23
N ARG A 103 -11.47 2.79 -7.76
CA ARG A 103 -11.71 3.03 -6.33
C ARG A 103 -13.20 3.27 -6.02
N SER A 104 -13.65 2.75 -4.89
CA SER A 104 -15.00 2.95 -4.36
C SER A 104 -14.97 3.49 -2.93
N THR A 105 -16.07 4.10 -2.48
CA THR A 105 -16.32 4.27 -1.04
C THR A 105 -16.54 2.90 -0.38
N ASN A 106 -16.28 2.76 0.92
CA ASN A 106 -16.50 1.48 1.64
C ASN A 106 -17.99 1.21 1.96
N LYS A 107 -18.83 1.10 0.92
CA LYS A 107 -20.22 0.63 0.99
C LYS A 107 -20.41 -0.51 -0.01
N ALA A 108 -21.22 -1.52 0.35
CA ALA A 108 -21.44 -2.69 -0.51
C ALA A 108 -21.93 -2.30 -1.92
N ARG A 109 -22.92 -1.40 -1.99
CA ARG A 109 -23.49 -0.91 -3.26
C ARG A 109 -22.49 -0.21 -4.19
N THR A 110 -21.54 0.58 -3.68
CA THR A 110 -20.53 1.27 -4.51
C THR A 110 -19.43 0.31 -4.97
N LYS A 111 -19.00 -0.62 -4.11
CA LYS A 111 -18.14 -1.74 -4.52
C LYS A 111 -18.77 -2.58 -5.63
N MET A 112 -20.03 -2.98 -5.46
CA MET A 112 -20.79 -3.75 -6.46
C MET A 112 -20.92 -2.97 -7.78
N SER A 113 -21.28 -1.69 -7.71
CA SER A 113 -21.40 -0.79 -8.87
C SER A 113 -20.08 -0.71 -9.65
N LEU A 114 -18.95 -0.52 -8.96
CA LEU A 114 -17.64 -0.49 -9.60
C LEU A 114 -17.26 -1.81 -10.28
N LEU A 115 -17.56 -2.95 -9.67
CA LEU A 115 -17.35 -4.27 -10.28
C LEU A 115 -18.20 -4.46 -11.55
N LEU A 116 -19.41 -3.92 -11.59
CA LEU A 116 -20.30 -3.96 -12.77
C LEU A 116 -19.81 -3.04 -13.90
N VAL A 117 -19.41 -1.81 -13.58
CA VAL A 117 -18.77 -0.91 -14.55
C VAL A 117 -17.54 -1.57 -15.16
N LEU A 118 -16.68 -2.19 -14.34
CA LEU A 118 -15.50 -2.93 -14.82
C LEU A 118 -15.88 -4.13 -15.69
N ALA A 119 -16.94 -4.88 -15.34
CA ALA A 119 -17.44 -6.00 -16.14
C ALA A 119 -17.97 -5.56 -17.53
N GLY A 120 -18.60 -4.38 -17.61
CA GLY A 120 -19.04 -3.81 -18.89
C GLY A 120 -17.90 -3.16 -19.68
N LEU A 121 -16.89 -2.64 -18.98
CA LEU A 121 -15.76 -1.93 -19.58
C LEU A 121 -14.71 -2.87 -20.20
N TYR A 122 -14.41 -3.97 -19.50
CA TYR A 122 -13.39 -4.96 -19.88
C TYR A 122 -13.92 -6.40 -19.85
N PRO A 123 -14.90 -6.75 -20.70
CA PRO A 123 -15.19 -8.16 -20.98
C PRO A 123 -13.90 -8.85 -21.46
N PRO A 124 -13.70 -10.13 -21.12
CA PRO A 124 -12.47 -10.85 -21.48
C PRO A 124 -12.24 -10.84 -23.00
N SER A 125 -11.04 -10.41 -23.40
CA SER A 125 -10.55 -10.55 -24.78
C SER A 125 -10.13 -12.00 -25.05
N LYS A 126 -9.89 -12.40 -26.31
CA LYS A 126 -9.44 -13.77 -26.65
C LYS A 126 -8.21 -14.23 -25.82
N ALA A 127 -7.26 -13.33 -25.54
CA ALA A 127 -6.08 -13.62 -24.72
C ALA A 127 -6.35 -13.66 -23.20
N GLN A 128 -7.50 -13.17 -22.76
CA GLN A 128 -7.90 -13.08 -21.35
C GLN A 128 -9.12 -13.97 -21.02
N GLN A 129 -9.64 -14.69 -22.01
CA GLN A 129 -10.67 -15.70 -21.86
C GLN A 129 -10.09 -16.88 -21.08
N TRP A 130 -10.51 -17.03 -19.83
CA TRP A 130 -10.02 -18.05 -18.89
C TRP A 130 -10.98 -19.23 -18.71
N THR A 131 -12.24 -19.06 -19.11
CA THR A 131 -13.27 -20.10 -19.23
C THR A 131 -14.24 -19.77 -20.36
N SER A 132 -14.92 -20.76 -20.93
CA SER A 132 -16.06 -20.56 -21.84
C SER A 132 -17.39 -20.33 -21.09
N GLU A 133 -17.48 -20.75 -19.83
CA GLU A 133 -18.71 -20.71 -19.02
C GLU A 133 -19.15 -19.28 -18.65
N LEU A 134 -18.21 -18.32 -18.64
CA LEU A 134 -18.44 -17.00 -18.08
C LEU A 134 -17.71 -15.88 -18.84
N ALA A 135 -18.49 -14.97 -19.45
CA ALA A 135 -18.00 -13.80 -20.16
C ALA A 135 -17.63 -12.61 -19.24
N TRP A 136 -16.91 -12.90 -18.16
CA TRP A 136 -16.42 -11.91 -17.18
C TRP A 136 -15.00 -12.28 -16.72
N GLN A 137 -14.24 -11.30 -16.25
CA GLN A 137 -12.94 -11.51 -15.61
C GLN A 137 -12.83 -10.66 -14.34
N PRO A 138 -12.13 -11.15 -13.30
CA PRO A 138 -11.93 -10.38 -12.08
C PRO A 138 -10.98 -9.22 -12.34
N ILE A 139 -11.38 -8.02 -11.92
CA ILE A 139 -10.53 -6.83 -11.87
C ILE A 139 -10.58 -6.32 -10.42
N PRO A 140 -9.43 -6.15 -9.74
CA PRO A 140 -9.42 -5.73 -8.35
C PRO A 140 -9.88 -4.27 -8.21
N ILE A 141 -10.51 -3.97 -7.08
CA ILE A 141 -10.94 -2.62 -6.72
C ILE A 141 -10.36 -2.23 -5.36
N ASP A 142 -10.13 -0.94 -5.17
CA ASP A 142 -9.69 -0.37 -3.91
C ASP A 142 -10.79 0.42 -3.19
N TYR A 143 -10.65 0.53 -1.87
CA TYR A 143 -11.46 1.41 -1.03
C TYR A 143 -10.67 1.81 0.22
N LEU A 144 -11.09 2.89 0.88
CA LEU A 144 -10.59 3.25 2.22
C LEU A 144 -11.70 3.08 3.27
N PRO A 145 -11.37 2.75 4.54
CA PRO A 145 -12.31 2.89 5.65
C PRO A 145 -12.95 4.27 5.65
N VAL A 146 -14.24 4.37 5.99
CA VAL A 146 -15.04 5.60 5.79
C VAL A 146 -14.36 6.78 6.46
N GLU A 147 -13.83 6.60 7.66
CA GLU A 147 -13.17 7.59 8.52
C GLU A 147 -11.88 8.18 7.89
N LYS A 148 -11.41 7.61 6.79
CA LYS A 148 -10.18 8.01 6.06
C LYS A 148 -10.45 8.40 4.61
N ASP A 149 -11.70 8.32 4.15
CA ASP A 149 -12.07 8.58 2.76
C ASP A 149 -12.60 10.01 2.55
N SER A 150 -11.86 11.03 3.00
CA SER A 150 -12.30 12.42 2.84
C SER A 150 -12.40 12.89 1.37
N LEU A 151 -11.79 12.17 0.42
CA LEU A 151 -11.89 12.43 -1.02
C LEU A 151 -13.27 12.09 -1.60
N LEU A 152 -13.84 10.92 -1.25
CA LEU A 152 -15.14 10.46 -1.78
C LEU A 152 -16.29 10.63 -0.76
N HIS A 153 -15.96 10.84 0.51
CA HIS A 153 -16.88 11.05 1.62
C HIS A 153 -16.47 12.28 2.44
N SER A 154 -16.91 13.46 2.02
CA SER A 154 -16.56 14.76 2.61
C SER A 154 -16.90 14.89 4.10
N LEU A 155 -17.83 14.11 4.66
CA LEU A 155 -18.08 14.11 6.11
C LEU A 155 -16.94 13.53 6.97
N SER A 156 -15.98 12.81 6.36
CA SER A 156 -14.74 12.37 7.02
C SER A 156 -13.69 13.47 7.13
N CYS A 157 -13.98 14.65 6.57
CA CYS A 157 -13.14 15.83 6.58
C CYS A 157 -13.55 16.75 7.76
N PRO A 158 -12.75 16.89 8.84
CA PRO A 158 -13.16 17.60 10.05
C PRO A 158 -13.51 19.08 9.83
N ALA A 159 -12.77 19.78 8.97
CA ALA A 159 -13.05 21.18 8.66
C ALA A 159 -14.32 21.32 7.80
N TYR A 160 -14.61 20.37 6.90
CA TYR A 160 -15.90 20.32 6.20
C TYR A 160 -17.06 20.10 7.18
N LYS A 161 -16.93 19.13 8.09
CA LYS A 161 -17.94 18.84 9.12
C LYS A 161 -18.20 20.07 10.02
N LYS A 162 -17.13 20.75 10.45
CA LYS A 162 -17.22 21.99 11.26
C LYS A 162 -17.85 23.14 10.46
N GLU A 163 -17.40 23.38 9.23
CA GLU A 163 -17.93 24.45 8.39
C GLU A 163 -19.40 24.20 8.02
N ARG A 164 -19.79 22.97 7.72
CA ARG A 164 -21.18 22.60 7.41
C ARG A 164 -22.10 22.81 8.61
N ALA A 165 -21.62 22.48 9.82
CA ALA A 165 -22.35 22.78 11.05
C ALA A 165 -22.50 24.31 11.24
N ARG A 166 -21.40 25.08 11.08
CA ARG A 166 -21.42 26.55 11.17
C ARG A 166 -22.41 27.18 10.17
N VAL A 167 -22.40 26.71 8.92
CA VAL A 167 -23.29 27.21 7.85
C VAL A 167 -24.76 26.91 8.15
N GLY A 168 -25.07 25.75 8.74
CA GLY A 168 -26.45 25.42 9.14
C GLY A 168 -27.04 26.35 10.20
N GLU A 169 -26.23 27.12 10.91
CA GLU A 169 -26.65 28.05 11.96
C GLU A 169 -26.65 29.52 11.50
N THR A 170 -26.28 29.85 10.25
CA THR A 170 -26.30 31.24 9.77
C THR A 170 -27.71 31.71 9.42
N GLU A 171 -27.99 32.99 9.64
CA GLU A 171 -29.29 33.60 9.27
C GLU A 171 -29.57 33.53 7.76
N GLU A 172 -28.53 33.59 6.93
CA GLU A 172 -28.62 33.36 5.49
C GLU A 172 -29.17 31.97 5.17
N TYR A 173 -28.60 30.92 5.77
CA TYR A 173 -29.07 29.53 5.59
C TYR A 173 -30.49 29.34 6.12
N LYS A 174 -30.79 29.88 7.31
CA LYS A 174 -32.13 29.77 7.94
C LYS A 174 -33.19 30.44 7.06
N LYS A 175 -32.90 31.63 6.54
CA LYS A 175 -33.78 32.34 5.60
C LYS A 175 -33.96 31.57 4.29
N ASP A 176 -32.88 31.05 3.72
CA ASP A 176 -32.95 30.23 2.50
C ASP A 176 -33.74 28.93 2.72
N PHE A 177 -33.72 28.35 3.93
CA PHE A 177 -34.46 27.13 4.26
C PHE A 177 -35.93 27.38 4.66
N SER A 178 -36.25 28.55 5.24
CA SER A 178 -37.60 28.87 5.70
C SER A 178 -38.64 28.93 4.58
N GLN A 179 -38.24 29.15 3.32
CA GLN A 179 -39.12 29.10 2.16
C GLN A 179 -39.83 27.74 1.96
N PHE A 180 -39.35 26.68 2.60
CA PHE A 180 -39.95 25.34 2.56
C PHE A 180 -40.75 25.00 3.82
N GLN A 181 -40.74 25.86 4.84
CA GLN A 181 -41.14 25.51 6.21
C GLN A 181 -42.62 25.13 6.33
N GLU A 182 -43.52 25.81 5.61
CA GLU A 182 -44.96 25.52 5.66
C GLU A 182 -45.28 24.07 5.23
N ASP A 183 -44.71 23.62 4.10
CA ASP A 183 -44.88 22.25 3.63
C ASP A 183 -44.08 21.25 4.46
N LEU A 184 -42.89 21.61 4.94
CA LEU A 184 -42.10 20.72 5.79
C LEU A 184 -42.76 20.48 7.17
N ILE A 185 -43.59 21.39 7.68
CA ILE A 185 -44.42 21.15 8.88
C ILE A 185 -45.47 20.08 8.57
N LYS A 186 -46.25 20.23 7.49
CA LYS A 186 -47.26 19.23 7.07
C LYS A 186 -46.62 17.86 6.82
N ILE A 187 -45.48 17.82 6.13
CA ILE A 187 -44.71 16.60 5.88
C ILE A 187 -44.15 16.00 7.18
N SER A 188 -43.79 16.82 8.17
CA SER A 188 -43.38 16.34 9.51
C SER A 188 -44.52 15.62 10.22
N GLU A 189 -45.75 16.12 10.12
CA GLU A 189 -46.95 15.45 10.66
C GLU A 189 -47.22 14.11 9.97
N PHE A 190 -47.15 14.06 8.63
CA PHE A 190 -47.37 12.83 7.87
C PHE A 190 -46.29 11.76 8.09
N THR A 191 -45.03 12.17 8.24
CA THR A 191 -43.88 11.24 8.35
C THR A 191 -43.53 10.88 9.79
N GLY A 192 -43.86 11.72 10.77
CA GLY A 192 -43.37 11.64 12.13
C GLY A 192 -41.91 12.10 12.30
N LEU A 193 -41.28 12.68 11.27
CA LEU A 193 -39.96 13.28 11.37
C LEU A 193 -40.05 14.73 11.89
N ASN A 194 -39.13 15.14 12.75
CA ASN A 194 -38.96 16.57 13.09
C ASN A 194 -38.00 17.23 12.07
N ILE A 195 -38.52 17.66 10.91
CA ILE A 195 -37.70 18.15 9.78
C ILE A 195 -37.22 19.59 10.04
N THR A 196 -36.00 19.72 10.56
CA THR A 196 -35.37 21.02 10.88
C THR A 196 -34.17 21.36 9.99
N ARG A 197 -33.64 20.38 9.22
CA ARG A 197 -32.43 20.55 8.42
C ARG A 197 -32.55 19.88 7.05
N SER A 198 -31.89 20.46 6.04
CA SER A 198 -31.91 20.00 4.64
C SER A 198 -31.46 18.55 4.45
N ARG A 199 -30.72 17.96 5.39
CA ARG A 199 -30.33 16.55 5.32
C ARG A 199 -31.53 15.59 5.47
N GLN A 200 -32.47 15.89 6.36
CA GLN A 200 -33.63 15.02 6.60
C GLN A 200 -34.54 15.01 5.37
N VAL A 201 -34.66 16.15 4.67
CA VAL A 201 -35.34 16.27 3.38
C VAL A 201 -34.68 15.37 2.31
N LEU A 202 -33.35 15.37 2.22
CA LEU A 202 -32.62 14.49 1.29
C LEU A 202 -32.85 13.01 1.62
N ASP A 203 -32.78 12.63 2.90
CA ASP A 203 -33.01 11.25 3.34
C ASP A 203 -34.44 10.79 2.98
N LEU A 204 -35.47 11.58 3.32
CA LEU A 204 -36.86 11.31 2.97
C LEU A 204 -37.08 11.20 1.46
N TYR A 205 -36.57 12.16 0.67
CA TYR A 205 -36.72 12.13 -0.79
C TYR A 205 -36.08 10.87 -1.40
N HIS A 206 -34.90 10.45 -0.94
CA HIS A 206 -34.25 9.22 -1.44
C HIS A 206 -34.88 7.93 -0.93
N THR A 207 -35.61 7.95 0.17
CA THR A 207 -36.47 6.83 0.60
C THR A 207 -37.63 6.68 -0.38
N LEU A 208 -38.39 7.75 -0.63
CA LEU A 208 -39.51 7.73 -1.60
C LEU A 208 -39.07 7.38 -3.03
N VAL A 209 -37.89 7.84 -3.49
CA VAL A 209 -37.32 7.40 -4.79
C VAL A 209 -37.02 5.91 -4.81
N ALA A 210 -36.47 5.35 -3.74
CA ALA A 210 -36.13 3.93 -3.68
C ALA A 210 -37.39 3.05 -3.61
N GLU A 211 -38.42 3.48 -2.91
CA GLU A 211 -39.73 2.81 -2.83
C GLU A 211 -40.48 2.84 -4.17
N ALA A 212 -40.58 4.02 -4.79
CA ALA A 212 -41.16 4.17 -6.12
C ALA A 212 -40.41 3.33 -7.17
N GLY A 213 -39.06 3.30 -7.10
CA GLY A 213 -38.22 2.47 -7.96
C GLY A 213 -38.36 0.95 -7.75
N LEU A 214 -38.96 0.54 -6.63
CA LEU A 214 -39.33 -0.85 -6.33
C LEU A 214 -40.82 -1.14 -6.62
N ASN A 215 -41.57 -0.18 -7.17
CA ASN A 215 -43.02 -0.23 -7.38
C ASN A 215 -43.82 -0.41 -6.08
N LEU A 216 -43.28 0.02 -4.93
CA LEU A 216 -44.02 0.05 -3.67
C LEU A 216 -45.04 1.20 -3.70
N THR A 217 -46.24 0.95 -3.17
CA THR A 217 -47.30 1.97 -3.09
C THR A 217 -46.87 3.08 -2.13
N LEU A 218 -46.68 4.29 -2.64
CA LEU A 218 -46.42 5.47 -1.81
C LEU A 218 -47.72 5.97 -1.15
N PRO A 219 -47.65 6.54 0.07
CA PRO A 219 -48.80 7.18 0.71
C PRO A 219 -49.40 8.32 -0.13
N GLU A 220 -50.72 8.51 -0.05
CA GLU A 220 -51.46 9.57 -0.76
C GLU A 220 -50.91 10.99 -0.51
N TRP A 221 -50.43 11.27 0.70
CA TRP A 221 -49.85 12.57 1.07
C TRP A 221 -48.63 12.95 0.22
N THR A 222 -47.96 11.99 -0.43
CA THR A 222 -46.78 12.24 -1.26
C THR A 222 -47.11 12.96 -2.57
N LYS A 223 -48.30 12.76 -3.14
CA LYS A 223 -48.68 13.24 -4.50
C LYS A 223 -48.45 14.74 -4.78
N PRO A 224 -48.80 15.69 -3.89
CA PRO A 224 -48.52 17.12 -4.13
C PRO A 224 -47.04 17.52 -3.92
N TYR A 225 -46.22 16.66 -3.32
CA TYR A 225 -44.86 16.99 -2.87
C TYR A 225 -43.74 16.21 -3.57
N PHE A 226 -44.05 15.03 -4.12
CA PHE A 226 -43.13 14.07 -4.72
C PHE A 226 -43.77 13.40 -5.96
N PRO A 227 -43.01 13.09 -7.03
CA PRO A 227 -41.59 13.37 -7.24
C PRO A 227 -41.29 14.83 -7.66
N GLN A 228 -42.34 15.60 -7.92
CA GLN A 228 -42.30 17.04 -8.23
C GLN A 228 -42.91 17.84 -7.07
N GLY A 229 -42.65 19.14 -6.98
CA GLY A 229 -43.22 20.00 -5.94
C GLY A 229 -42.18 20.48 -4.92
N SER A 230 -42.62 20.79 -3.69
CA SER A 230 -41.76 21.41 -2.68
C SER A 230 -40.71 20.46 -2.10
N LEU A 231 -40.98 19.16 -1.95
CA LEU A 231 -39.96 18.20 -1.48
C LEU A 231 -38.79 18.09 -2.48
N LEU A 232 -39.07 18.10 -3.80
CA LEU A 232 -38.03 18.18 -4.83
C LEU A 232 -37.21 19.46 -4.71
N LYS A 233 -37.85 20.63 -4.60
CA LYS A 233 -37.16 21.93 -4.46
C LYS A 233 -36.29 21.96 -3.21
N ALA A 234 -36.79 21.47 -2.08
CA ALA A 234 -36.07 21.38 -0.82
C ALA A 234 -34.93 20.32 -0.86
N ALA A 235 -35.09 19.23 -1.61
CA ALA A 235 -34.01 18.26 -1.85
C ALA A 235 -32.90 18.81 -2.76
N ILE A 236 -33.25 19.55 -3.83
CA ILE A 236 -32.29 20.30 -4.67
C ILE A 236 -31.53 21.32 -3.82
N PHE A 237 -32.23 22.06 -2.96
CA PHE A 237 -31.60 22.93 -1.96
C PHE A 237 -30.64 22.13 -1.06
N GLY A 238 -31.04 20.95 -0.59
CA GLY A 238 -30.16 20.01 0.14
C GLY A 238 -28.82 19.74 -0.54
N TYR A 239 -28.77 19.61 -1.87
CA TYR A 239 -27.49 19.51 -2.59
C TYR A 239 -26.72 20.84 -2.63
N LYS A 240 -27.37 21.97 -2.91
CA LYS A 240 -26.77 23.32 -2.78
C LYS A 240 -26.11 23.49 -1.40
N THR A 241 -26.76 23.05 -0.32
CA THR A 241 -26.22 23.18 1.05
C THR A 241 -24.88 22.48 1.29
N GLN A 242 -24.51 21.48 0.47
CA GLN A 242 -23.25 20.75 0.61
C GLN A 242 -22.04 21.46 0.02
N SER A 243 -22.26 22.52 -0.76
CA SER A 243 -21.22 23.37 -1.36
C SER A 243 -21.56 24.86 -1.22
N TYR A 244 -22.39 25.20 -0.22
CA TYR A 244 -23.04 26.52 -0.06
C TYR A 244 -22.05 27.69 -0.01
N THR A 245 -20.90 27.49 0.64
CA THR A 245 -19.80 28.47 0.69
C THR A 245 -18.63 28.02 -0.18
N THR A 246 -17.75 28.95 -0.56
CA THR A 246 -16.48 28.63 -1.22
C THR A 246 -15.65 27.63 -0.40
N LYS A 247 -15.66 27.72 0.94
CA LYS A 247 -14.99 26.76 1.81
C LYS A 247 -15.61 25.36 1.71
N LEU A 248 -16.94 25.23 1.75
CA LEU A 248 -17.60 23.94 1.52
C LEU A 248 -17.33 23.39 0.11
N THR A 249 -17.29 24.24 -0.92
CA THR A 249 -16.96 23.84 -2.30
C THR A 249 -15.54 23.25 -2.41
N ARG A 250 -14.54 23.95 -1.86
CA ARG A 250 -13.13 23.50 -1.80
C ARG A 250 -13.00 22.18 -1.04
N LEU A 251 -13.72 22.06 0.07
CA LEU A 251 -13.75 20.89 0.94
C LEU A 251 -14.80 19.84 0.56
N ASN A 252 -15.18 19.79 -0.72
CA ASN A 252 -16.07 18.78 -1.25
C ASN A 252 -15.62 18.41 -2.67
N GLY A 253 -16.30 18.87 -3.72
CA GLY A 253 -15.90 18.60 -5.11
C GLY A 253 -14.54 19.18 -5.50
N GLY A 254 -14.10 20.24 -4.84
CA GLY A 254 -12.77 20.83 -5.04
C GLY A 254 -11.63 19.82 -4.80
N MET A 255 -11.77 18.92 -3.83
CA MET A 255 -10.77 17.88 -3.56
C MET A 255 -10.60 16.92 -4.76
N ILE A 256 -11.72 16.58 -5.39
CA ILE A 256 -11.77 15.68 -6.56
C ILE A 256 -11.10 16.36 -7.76
N LEU A 257 -11.33 17.68 -7.93
CA LEU A 257 -10.62 18.48 -8.93
C LEU A 257 -9.12 18.61 -8.67
N ARG A 258 -8.69 18.73 -7.40
CA ARG A 258 -7.27 18.69 -7.03
C ARG A 258 -6.65 17.35 -7.41
N LYS A 259 -7.31 16.22 -7.08
CA LYS A 259 -6.85 14.88 -7.46
C LYS A 259 -6.73 14.73 -8.99
N PHE A 260 -7.76 15.14 -9.72
CA PHE A 260 -7.77 15.14 -11.19
C PHE A 260 -6.61 15.97 -11.78
N LEU A 261 -6.35 17.19 -11.27
CA LEU A 261 -5.23 18.00 -11.76
C LEU A 261 -3.85 17.39 -11.47
N ASN A 262 -3.69 16.66 -10.37
CA ASN A 262 -2.47 15.91 -10.08
C ASN A 262 -2.28 14.76 -11.10
N ASP A 263 -3.36 14.04 -11.42
CA ASP A 263 -3.34 12.97 -12.44
C ASP A 263 -3.02 13.52 -13.84
N VAL A 264 -3.65 14.63 -14.24
CA VAL A 264 -3.35 15.37 -15.48
C VAL A 264 -1.88 15.80 -15.54
N SER A 265 -1.30 16.25 -14.41
CA SER A 265 0.09 16.70 -14.37
C SER A 265 1.07 15.54 -14.61
N ALA A 266 0.82 14.37 -14.01
CA ALA A 266 1.65 13.18 -14.26
C ALA A 266 1.63 12.76 -15.75
N VAL A 267 0.47 12.85 -16.41
CA VAL A 267 0.34 12.55 -17.85
C VAL A 267 1.16 13.55 -18.70
N LYS A 268 1.15 14.85 -18.35
CA LYS A 268 1.98 15.86 -19.03
C LYS A 268 3.48 15.65 -18.86
N GLU A 269 3.90 15.06 -17.75
CA GLU A 269 5.31 14.71 -17.48
C GLU A 269 5.78 13.43 -18.21
N GLY A 270 4.93 12.82 -19.05
CA GLY A 270 5.25 11.58 -19.75
C GLY A 270 5.30 10.34 -18.85
N LYS A 271 4.85 10.45 -17.59
CA LYS A 271 4.81 9.31 -16.66
C LYS A 271 3.74 8.33 -17.11
N ARG A 272 4.14 7.08 -17.37
CA ARG A 272 3.19 6.00 -17.68
C ARG A 272 2.35 5.70 -16.44
N GLY A 273 1.04 5.90 -16.56
CA GLY A 273 0.05 5.65 -15.51
C GLY A 273 -1.31 5.25 -16.10
N PRO A 274 -2.36 5.16 -15.27
CA PRO A 274 -3.69 4.76 -15.71
C PRO A 274 -4.23 5.66 -16.81
N LYS A 275 -4.79 5.02 -17.86
CA LYS A 275 -5.56 5.69 -18.91
C LYS A 275 -6.92 6.15 -18.39
N ILE A 276 -7.52 5.36 -17.49
CA ILE A 276 -8.83 5.62 -16.90
C ILE A 276 -8.81 5.51 -15.37
N PHE A 277 -9.39 6.50 -14.71
CA PHE A 277 -9.62 6.56 -13.27
C PHE A 277 -11.13 6.47 -13.01
N LEU A 278 -11.56 5.39 -12.37
CA LEU A 278 -12.95 5.12 -12.01
C LEU A 278 -13.16 5.33 -10.50
N TYR A 279 -14.10 6.21 -10.15
CA TYR A 279 -14.49 6.51 -8.78
C TYR A 279 -15.99 6.23 -8.57
N SER A 280 -16.33 5.15 -7.85
CA SER A 280 -17.73 4.83 -7.50
C SER A 280 -18.10 5.38 -6.13
N ALA A 281 -19.09 6.28 -6.10
CA ALA A 281 -19.48 7.03 -4.92
C ALA A 281 -21.00 7.29 -4.90
N HIS A 282 -21.41 8.50 -4.50
CA HIS A 282 -22.79 8.83 -4.16
C HIS A 282 -23.27 10.06 -4.95
N GLU A 283 -24.59 10.26 -4.99
CA GLU A 283 -25.23 11.45 -5.59
C GLU A 283 -24.62 12.75 -5.10
N VAL A 284 -24.34 12.82 -3.80
CA VAL A 284 -23.74 13.98 -3.16
C VAL A 284 -22.34 14.30 -3.71
N THR A 285 -21.57 13.26 -4.05
CA THR A 285 -20.22 13.36 -4.63
C THR A 285 -20.29 13.85 -6.07
N VAL A 286 -21.25 13.35 -6.86
CA VAL A 286 -21.52 13.79 -8.24
C VAL A 286 -21.95 15.26 -8.27
N SER A 287 -22.92 15.67 -7.44
CA SER A 287 -23.34 17.08 -7.35
C SER A 287 -22.21 17.98 -6.89
N ALA A 288 -21.36 17.52 -5.96
CA ALA A 288 -20.25 18.30 -5.44
C ALA A 288 -19.21 18.60 -6.53
N LEU A 289 -18.87 17.60 -7.36
CA LEU A 289 -17.94 17.78 -8.47
C LEU A 289 -18.50 18.75 -9.52
N LEU A 290 -19.76 18.60 -9.94
CA LEU A 290 -20.42 19.52 -10.87
C LEU A 290 -20.47 20.96 -10.33
N TRP A 291 -20.70 21.12 -9.02
CA TRP A 291 -20.71 22.42 -8.36
C TRP A 291 -19.30 23.05 -8.36
N ALA A 292 -18.28 22.28 -7.99
CA ALA A 292 -16.90 22.74 -7.99
C ALA A 292 -16.41 23.10 -9.40
N LEU A 293 -16.91 22.43 -10.44
CA LEU A 293 -16.67 22.75 -11.86
C LEU A 293 -17.41 24.00 -12.37
N LYS A 294 -18.29 24.63 -11.57
CA LYS A 294 -19.24 25.67 -12.04
C LYS A 294 -20.07 25.20 -13.25
N ALA A 295 -20.52 23.95 -13.20
CA ALA A 295 -21.25 23.27 -14.27
C ALA A 295 -22.48 22.50 -13.76
N TRP A 296 -22.91 22.74 -12.52
CA TRP A 296 -24.12 22.17 -11.92
C TRP A 296 -25.37 22.92 -12.39
N LYS A 297 -26.42 22.17 -12.73
CA LYS A 297 -27.78 22.68 -12.91
C LYS A 297 -28.62 22.29 -11.68
N PRO A 298 -29.74 22.98 -11.37
CA PRO A 298 -30.61 22.66 -10.23
C PRO A 298 -31.36 21.33 -10.38
N GLU A 299 -30.64 20.21 -10.29
CA GLU A 299 -31.13 18.86 -10.52
C GLU A 299 -30.61 17.88 -9.46
N ILE A 300 -31.31 16.75 -9.31
CA ILE A 300 -30.89 15.64 -8.47
C ILE A 300 -30.11 14.63 -9.34
N PRO A 301 -28.85 14.30 -9.00
CA PRO A 301 -28.10 13.26 -9.72
C PRO A 301 -28.80 11.89 -9.60
N GLN A 302 -29.32 11.37 -10.71
CA GLN A 302 -30.07 10.11 -10.74
C GLN A 302 -29.17 8.89 -10.48
N TYR A 303 -29.75 7.71 -10.26
CA TYR A 303 -28.96 6.47 -10.19
C TYR A 303 -28.10 6.30 -11.45
N SER A 304 -26.86 5.81 -11.28
CA SER A 304 -25.90 5.67 -12.37
C SER A 304 -25.46 6.98 -13.07
N SER A 305 -25.82 8.16 -12.52
CA SER A 305 -25.32 9.44 -13.05
C SER A 305 -23.81 9.58 -12.85
N SER A 306 -23.12 10.07 -13.90
CA SER A 306 -21.65 10.11 -13.96
C SER A 306 -21.13 11.44 -14.50
N VAL A 307 -20.07 11.98 -13.89
CA VAL A 307 -19.24 13.05 -14.45
C VAL A 307 -17.99 12.43 -15.06
N ILE A 308 -17.75 12.71 -16.34
CA ILE A 308 -16.59 12.24 -17.08
C ILE A 308 -15.75 13.46 -17.47
N LEU A 309 -14.51 13.48 -17.01
CA LEU A 309 -13.49 14.47 -17.35
C LEU A 309 -12.53 13.85 -18.37
N GLU A 310 -12.54 14.39 -19.59
CA GLU A 310 -11.68 13.98 -20.69
C GLU A 310 -10.50 14.95 -20.80
N LEU A 311 -9.26 14.46 -20.71
CA LEU A 311 -8.05 15.23 -21.01
C LEU A 311 -7.65 15.02 -22.47
N TRP A 312 -7.73 16.08 -23.26
CA TRP A 312 -7.38 16.10 -24.67
C TRP A 312 -6.09 16.91 -24.91
N GLU A 313 -5.29 16.49 -25.90
CA GLU A 313 -4.12 17.23 -26.39
C GLU A 313 -4.30 17.58 -27.88
N LYS A 314 -3.99 18.82 -28.24
CA LYS A 314 -3.92 19.32 -29.62
C LYS A 314 -2.78 20.34 -29.73
N ASN A 315 -1.89 20.17 -30.70
CA ASN A 315 -0.74 21.05 -30.94
C ASN A 315 0.09 21.32 -29.66
N SER A 316 0.39 20.25 -28.91
CA SER A 316 1.08 20.24 -27.61
C SER A 316 0.41 21.07 -26.50
N LYS A 317 -0.85 21.49 -26.68
CA LYS A 317 -1.68 22.16 -25.69
C LYS A 317 -2.75 21.21 -25.17
N TYR A 318 -3.07 21.34 -23.88
CA TYR A 318 -3.99 20.46 -23.17
C TYR A 318 -5.33 21.15 -22.91
N TYR A 319 -6.41 20.40 -23.05
CA TYR A 319 -7.79 20.84 -22.96
C TYR A 319 -8.60 19.84 -22.14
N ILE A 320 -9.57 20.33 -21.39
CA ILE A 320 -10.48 19.53 -20.56
C ILE A 320 -11.88 19.66 -21.12
N LYS A 321 -12.54 18.52 -21.34
CA LYS A 321 -13.95 18.45 -21.68
C LYS A 321 -14.71 17.72 -20.56
N VAL A 322 -15.90 18.23 -20.21
CA VAL A 322 -16.77 17.65 -19.18
C VAL A 322 -18.02 17.10 -19.84
N LEU A 323 -18.24 15.79 -19.69
CA LEU A 323 -19.43 15.10 -20.13
C LEU A 323 -20.20 14.60 -18.91
N TYR A 324 -21.50 14.82 -18.88
CA TYR A 324 -22.38 14.31 -17.83
C TYR A 324 -23.31 13.24 -18.39
N TYR A 325 -23.17 12.01 -17.89
CA TYR A 325 -24.11 10.93 -18.15
C TYR A 325 -25.23 11.04 -17.12
N LYS A 326 -26.48 11.26 -17.57
CA LYS A 326 -27.62 11.53 -16.70
C LYS A 326 -28.06 10.32 -15.87
N GLY A 327 -27.72 9.10 -16.31
CA GLY A 327 -28.14 7.85 -15.66
C GLY A 327 -29.57 7.45 -16.03
N ILE A 328 -30.56 8.26 -15.63
CA ILE A 328 -31.98 8.06 -15.97
C ILE A 328 -32.54 9.38 -16.52
N PRO A 329 -32.87 9.48 -17.84
CA PRO A 329 -32.57 8.51 -18.90
C PRO A 329 -31.05 8.33 -19.14
N PRO A 330 -30.61 7.26 -19.83
CA PRO A 330 -29.20 6.94 -20.07
C PRO A 330 -28.53 7.81 -21.16
N GLU A 331 -28.72 9.12 -21.06
CA GLU A 331 -28.26 10.12 -22.02
C GLU A 331 -26.97 10.81 -21.57
N THR A 332 -26.20 11.35 -22.52
CA THR A 332 -25.05 12.21 -22.25
C THR A 332 -25.34 13.67 -22.60
N GLU A 333 -24.93 14.60 -21.73
CA GLU A 333 -24.97 16.04 -21.97
C GLU A 333 -23.56 16.63 -21.81
N ASN A 334 -23.11 17.44 -22.79
CA ASN A 334 -21.91 18.27 -22.63
C ASN A 334 -22.16 19.31 -21.52
N ARG A 335 -21.29 19.38 -20.52
CA ARG A 335 -21.37 20.37 -19.44
C ARG A 335 -20.29 21.43 -19.63
N THR A 336 -20.65 22.62 -20.10
CA THR A 336 -19.70 23.73 -20.23
C THR A 336 -19.41 24.34 -18.86
N ILE A 337 -18.12 24.52 -18.56
CA ILE A 337 -17.65 25.25 -17.37
C ILE A 337 -17.97 26.73 -17.57
N GLN A 338 -18.67 27.36 -16.62
CA GLN A 338 -19.03 28.77 -16.73
C GLN A 338 -17.78 29.65 -16.93
N GLY A 339 -17.73 30.36 -18.07
CA GLY A 339 -16.59 31.19 -18.47
C GLY A 339 -15.52 30.48 -19.31
N CYS A 340 -15.77 29.24 -19.78
CA CYS A 340 -14.86 28.51 -20.67
C CYS A 340 -15.59 27.94 -21.91
N SER A 341 -14.81 27.48 -22.90
CA SER A 341 -15.29 26.70 -24.05
C SER A 341 -15.57 25.24 -23.69
N GLU A 342 -16.25 24.49 -24.58
CA GLU A 342 -16.50 23.04 -24.42
C GLU A 342 -15.20 22.25 -24.23
N PHE A 343 -14.20 22.53 -25.07
CA PHE A 343 -12.81 22.13 -24.85
C PHE A 343 -12.12 23.26 -24.10
N CYS A 344 -12.19 23.23 -22.77
CA CYS A 344 -11.66 24.28 -21.92
C CYS A 344 -10.12 24.18 -21.84
N PRO A 345 -9.33 25.19 -22.24
CA PRO A 345 -7.87 25.12 -22.14
C PRO A 345 -7.43 24.89 -20.69
N LEU A 346 -6.44 24.03 -20.47
CA LEU A 346 -6.03 23.60 -19.12
C LEU A 346 -5.63 24.76 -18.19
N GLU A 347 -5.03 25.82 -18.74
CA GLU A 347 -4.63 26.99 -17.94
C GLU A 347 -5.83 27.89 -17.59
N ASP A 348 -6.83 27.99 -18.49
CA ASP A 348 -8.09 28.68 -18.20
C ASP A 348 -8.94 27.88 -17.18
N PHE A 349 -8.98 26.56 -17.29
CA PHE A 349 -9.61 25.67 -16.30
C PHE A 349 -9.05 25.93 -14.90
N LYS A 350 -7.72 25.94 -14.75
CA LYS A 350 -7.04 26.26 -13.47
C LYS A 350 -7.39 27.67 -12.98
N LYS A 351 -7.42 28.67 -13.88
CA LYS A 351 -7.71 30.07 -13.56
C LYS A 351 -9.15 30.27 -13.09
N ILE A 352 -10.13 29.75 -13.82
CA ILE A 352 -11.57 29.88 -13.56
C ILE A 352 -11.97 29.17 -12.26
N LEU A 353 -11.34 28.03 -11.97
CA LEU A 353 -11.67 27.18 -10.84
C LEU A 353 -10.72 27.35 -9.64
N LYS A 354 -9.74 28.27 -9.69
CA LYS A 354 -8.75 28.53 -8.63
C LYS A 354 -9.36 28.63 -7.23
N ASN A 355 -10.49 29.34 -7.10
CA ASN A 355 -11.16 29.53 -5.81
C ASN A 355 -11.92 28.28 -5.35
N ASN A 356 -12.34 27.40 -6.26
CA ASN A 356 -13.10 26.18 -5.97
C ASN A 356 -12.19 24.97 -5.67
N ILE A 357 -10.91 25.03 -6.04
CA ILE A 357 -9.94 23.94 -5.86
C ILE A 357 -9.09 24.26 -4.63
N PRO A 358 -9.01 23.40 -3.60
CA PRO A 358 -8.10 23.60 -2.46
C PRO A 358 -6.67 23.65 -2.99
N ASP A 359 -5.83 24.54 -2.46
CA ASP A 359 -4.44 24.66 -2.93
C ASP A 359 -3.73 23.34 -2.68
N ASP A 360 -4.05 22.74 -1.53
CA ASP A 360 -3.57 21.45 -1.12
C ASP A 360 -4.56 20.83 -0.10
N PHE A 361 -5.13 19.67 -0.45
CA PHE A 361 -6.36 19.10 0.13
C PHE A 361 -6.24 18.81 1.62
N ASP A 362 -5.16 18.12 1.99
CA ASP A 362 -4.88 17.64 3.33
C ASP A 362 -4.76 18.76 4.36
N ARG A 363 -4.65 20.01 3.88
CA ARG A 363 -4.58 21.22 4.70
C ARG A 363 -6.02 21.55 4.97
N GLU A 364 -6.61 22.35 4.10
CA GLU A 364 -7.93 22.95 4.28
C GLU A 364 -9.01 21.99 4.79
N CYS A 365 -8.95 20.70 4.46
CA CYS A 365 -9.83 19.66 4.96
C CYS A 365 -9.76 19.36 6.47
N PHE A 366 -8.60 19.48 7.09
CA PHE A 366 -8.42 19.25 8.51
C PHE A 366 -8.22 20.59 9.28
N ASP A 367 -8.19 21.75 8.60
CA ASP A 367 -7.34 22.89 9.00
C ASP A 367 -8.02 24.22 9.37
N ALA A 368 -7.67 24.73 10.57
CA ALA A 368 -7.60 26.17 10.90
C ALA A 368 -6.42 26.48 11.87
N ASP A 369 -5.77 27.63 11.67
CA ASP A 369 -4.50 28.20 12.22
C ASP A 369 -3.79 27.59 13.47
N ASN A 370 -2.71 26.82 13.25
CA ASN A 370 -1.34 26.96 13.80
C ASN A 370 -0.40 25.78 13.40
N PHE A 371 0.88 26.05 13.05
CA PHE A 371 1.95 25.01 12.95
C PHE A 371 2.24 24.43 14.34
N THR A 372 1.86 23.18 14.59
CA THR A 372 2.11 22.48 15.86
C THR A 372 2.94 21.22 15.63
N LEU A 373 4.13 21.11 16.21
CA LEU A 373 4.99 19.92 16.09
C LEU A 373 4.24 18.67 16.62
N LYS A 374 4.37 17.52 15.95
CA LYS A 374 3.70 16.26 16.34
C LYS A 374 4.60 15.05 16.45
N SER A 375 5.71 15.02 15.73
CA SER A 375 6.70 13.96 15.84
C SER A 375 8.04 14.46 15.33
N ILE A 376 9.13 13.87 15.81
CA ILE A 376 10.48 14.11 15.32
C ILE A 376 11.13 12.75 15.08
N SER A 377 11.69 12.52 13.90
CA SER A 377 12.50 11.33 13.62
C SER A 377 13.94 11.76 13.35
N ILE A 378 14.87 11.23 14.12
CA ILE A 378 16.28 11.59 14.08
C ILE A 378 17.07 10.35 13.72
N LEU A 379 17.84 10.45 12.65
CA LEU A 379 18.85 9.47 12.27
C LEU A 379 20.22 10.13 12.46
N PHE A 380 21.04 9.61 13.35
CA PHE A 380 22.33 10.19 13.70
C PHE A 380 23.47 9.18 13.61
N ARG A 381 24.63 9.68 13.19
CA ARG A 381 25.89 8.92 13.21
C ARG A 381 26.39 8.87 14.65
N HIS A 382 26.96 7.73 15.05
CA HIS A 382 27.72 7.66 16.30
C HIS A 382 28.80 8.75 16.41
N GLY A 383 29.24 9.00 17.65
CA GLY A 383 30.37 9.89 17.93
C GLY A 383 31.71 9.31 17.47
N ASP A 384 32.78 10.07 17.72
CA ASP A 384 34.15 9.71 17.38
C ASP A 384 34.56 8.35 17.95
N ARG A 385 35.29 7.59 17.14
CA ARG A 385 35.72 6.23 17.47
C ARG A 385 37.17 5.99 17.11
N THR A 386 37.77 4.97 17.72
CA THR A 386 39.01 4.36 17.25
C THR A 386 38.83 3.72 15.86
N PRO A 387 39.91 3.45 15.10
CA PRO A 387 39.85 2.72 13.83
C PRO A 387 39.14 1.37 13.98
N GLU A 388 38.46 0.92 12.93
CA GLU A 388 37.73 -0.36 12.93
C GLU A 388 38.56 -1.40 12.18
N LYS A 389 38.81 -2.57 12.77
CA LYS A 389 39.81 -3.53 12.25
C LYS A 389 39.59 -3.90 10.77
N SER A 390 38.34 -4.03 10.32
CA SER A 390 37.99 -4.32 8.93
C SER A 390 38.22 -3.19 7.93
N ALA A 391 38.55 -1.98 8.41
CA ALA A 391 38.84 -0.79 7.61
C ALA A 391 40.33 -0.37 7.68
N MET A 392 41.13 -0.99 8.55
CA MET A 392 42.57 -0.76 8.65
C MET A 392 43.32 -1.41 7.47
N TYR A 393 44.51 -0.90 7.15
CA TYR A 393 45.29 -1.33 5.99
C TYR A 393 46.59 -2.06 6.37
N PRO A 394 47.11 -3.02 5.58
CA PRO A 394 48.24 -3.85 5.99
C PRO A 394 49.54 -3.12 6.35
N LYS A 395 49.77 -1.92 5.81
CA LYS A 395 50.95 -1.08 6.08
C LYS A 395 50.69 0.09 7.03
N ASP A 396 49.59 0.02 7.77
CA ASP A 396 49.22 1.01 8.78
C ASP A 396 50.19 0.93 9.97
N PRO A 397 50.88 2.03 10.35
CA PRO A 397 51.76 2.03 11.53
C PRO A 397 51.03 1.61 12.81
N TYR A 398 49.72 1.81 12.86
CA TYR A 398 48.87 1.53 14.01
C TYR A 398 48.09 0.21 13.86
N TYR A 399 48.36 -0.61 12.83
CA TYR A 399 47.67 -1.89 12.60
C TYR A 399 47.63 -2.82 13.82
N ASN A 400 48.69 -2.78 14.65
CA ASN A 400 48.86 -3.56 15.87
C ASN A 400 48.87 -2.68 17.15
N TYR A 401 48.41 -1.43 17.07
CA TYR A 401 48.26 -0.56 18.23
C TYR A 401 47.12 -1.07 19.12
N ASP A 402 47.28 -1.01 20.44
CA ASP A 402 46.35 -1.62 21.39
C ASP A 402 45.06 -0.81 21.60
N TYR A 403 45.10 0.50 21.33
CA TYR A 403 44.04 1.47 21.63
C TYR A 403 43.51 1.39 23.07
N TYR A 404 44.35 1.00 24.03
CA TYR A 404 43.95 0.86 25.43
C TYR A 404 43.53 2.22 26.03
N PRO A 405 42.45 2.32 26.83
CA PRO A 405 41.53 1.26 27.28
C PRO A 405 40.24 1.16 26.45
N LEU A 406 40.24 1.63 25.19
CA LEU A 406 39.05 1.71 24.35
C LEU A 406 38.86 0.52 23.40
N GLU A 407 39.93 -0.14 22.97
CA GLU A 407 39.94 -1.15 21.88
C GLU A 407 39.55 -0.58 20.50
N LEU A 408 39.48 -1.44 19.48
CA LEU A 408 39.20 -1.08 18.08
C LEU A 408 37.70 -0.91 17.81
N GLY A 409 37.36 0.11 17.00
CA GLY A 409 36.00 0.44 16.59
C GLY A 409 35.11 1.04 17.68
N ALA A 410 35.69 1.38 18.84
CA ALA A 410 35.00 1.81 20.05
C ALA A 410 34.90 3.33 20.20
N LEU A 411 33.90 3.79 20.96
CA LEU A 411 33.56 5.22 21.12
C LEU A 411 34.55 5.95 22.06
N THR A 412 35.25 6.96 21.56
CA THR A 412 36.23 7.73 22.35
C THR A 412 35.54 8.67 23.35
N ASN A 413 36.27 9.19 24.34
CA ASN A 413 35.71 10.15 25.30
C ASN A 413 35.23 11.46 24.62
N VAL A 414 35.88 11.90 23.54
CA VAL A 414 35.42 13.05 22.75
C VAL A 414 34.13 12.71 22.02
N GLY A 415 34.04 11.51 21.45
CA GLY A 415 32.80 10.98 20.86
C GLY A 415 31.66 10.89 21.87
N LYS A 416 31.93 10.41 23.09
CA LYS A 416 30.95 10.35 24.18
C LYS A 416 30.41 11.74 24.53
N GLN A 417 31.28 12.75 24.64
CA GLN A 417 30.88 14.12 24.93
C GLN A 417 30.02 14.71 23.81
N ARG A 418 30.37 14.50 22.54
CA ARG A 418 29.60 15.03 21.40
C ARG A 418 28.18 14.47 21.34
N GLU A 419 28.00 13.18 21.63
CA GLU A 419 26.67 12.55 21.70
C GLU A 419 25.82 13.10 22.86
N TYR A 420 26.44 13.33 24.02
CA TYR A 420 25.77 13.97 25.16
C TYR A 420 25.36 15.44 24.85
N GLU A 421 26.23 16.20 24.18
CA GLU A 421 25.92 17.56 23.72
C GLU A 421 24.84 17.59 22.63
N LEU A 422 24.81 16.60 21.73
CA LEU A 422 23.70 16.40 20.78
C LEU A 422 22.38 16.16 21.55
N GLY A 423 22.40 15.36 22.61
CA GLY A 423 21.27 15.18 23.53
C GLY A 423 20.77 16.51 24.11
N LYS A 424 21.68 17.31 24.68
CA LYS A 424 21.38 18.65 25.24
C LYS A 424 20.87 19.63 24.18
N PHE A 425 21.44 19.62 22.98
CA PHE A 425 20.98 20.43 21.85
C PHE A 425 19.54 20.09 21.48
N LEU A 426 19.21 18.80 21.36
CA LEU A 426 17.85 18.33 21.07
C LEU A 426 16.87 18.67 22.21
N ARG A 427 17.31 18.57 23.48
CA ARG A 427 16.52 18.98 24.65
C ARG A 427 16.17 20.46 24.58
N ASN A 428 17.16 21.33 24.34
CA ASN A 428 16.94 22.76 24.22
C ASN A 428 16.03 23.10 23.03
N ARG A 429 16.26 22.49 21.86
CA ARG A 429 15.45 22.72 20.64
C ARG A 429 13.98 22.36 20.82
N TYR A 430 13.66 21.30 21.58
CA TYR A 430 12.31 20.74 21.66
C TYR A 430 11.66 20.80 23.05
N HIS A 431 12.15 21.66 23.96
CA HIS A 431 11.62 21.78 25.33
C HIS A 431 10.10 22.05 25.39
N ASN A 432 9.54 22.81 24.45
CA ASN A 432 8.09 23.08 24.36
C ASN A 432 7.25 21.89 23.85
N PHE A 433 7.87 20.79 23.42
CA PHE A 433 7.21 19.61 22.84
C PHE A 433 7.49 18.32 23.63
N LEU A 434 8.72 18.18 24.14
CA LEU A 434 9.17 17.09 24.99
C LEU A 434 9.09 17.50 26.47
N SER A 435 8.39 16.73 27.28
CA SER A 435 8.27 17.00 28.71
C SER A 435 9.62 16.88 29.41
N ASP A 436 9.81 17.65 30.47
CA ASP A 436 10.88 17.53 31.48
C ASP A 436 10.86 16.17 32.21
N ILE A 437 9.75 15.44 32.08
CA ILE A 437 9.58 14.07 32.56
C ILE A 437 9.74 13.10 31.39
N TYR A 438 10.67 12.15 31.53
CA TYR A 438 10.79 11.02 30.62
C TYR A 438 9.55 10.12 30.76
N PHE A 439 8.82 9.92 29.67
CA PHE A 439 7.75 8.93 29.60
C PHE A 439 8.13 7.85 28.56
N PRO A 440 8.13 6.55 28.91
CA PRO A 440 8.48 5.48 27.97
C PRO A 440 7.68 5.48 26.67
N ARG A 441 6.40 5.88 26.73
CA ARG A 441 5.52 6.03 25.55
C ARG A 441 5.88 7.19 24.61
N ASP A 442 6.64 8.19 25.07
CA ASP A 442 6.96 9.40 24.30
C ASP A 442 8.29 9.25 23.52
N VAL A 443 9.10 8.21 23.80
CA VAL A 443 10.44 8.01 23.22
C VAL A 443 10.57 6.61 22.61
N TYR A 444 11.01 6.54 21.35
CA TYR A 444 11.49 5.30 20.74
C TYR A 444 12.97 5.44 20.43
N ALA A 445 13.78 4.52 20.95
CA ALA A 445 15.22 4.53 20.79
C ALA A 445 15.69 3.20 20.17
N ARG A 446 16.34 3.29 19.01
CA ARG A 446 16.91 2.14 18.31
C ARG A 446 18.32 2.43 17.81
N SER A 447 19.22 1.47 17.91
CA SER A 447 20.54 1.51 17.29
C SER A 447 20.75 0.34 16.34
N THR A 448 21.74 0.46 15.45
CA THR A 448 22.41 -0.72 14.90
C THR A 448 23.14 -1.47 16.02
N ASP A 449 23.35 -2.77 15.83
CA ASP A 449 24.06 -3.65 16.77
C ASP A 449 25.59 -3.49 16.68
N PHE A 450 26.07 -2.29 17.03
CA PHE A 450 27.48 -2.01 17.33
C PHE A 450 27.53 -1.25 18.66
N ASP A 451 28.56 -1.50 19.48
CA ASP A 451 28.59 -0.90 20.81
C ASP A 451 28.76 0.61 20.76
N ARG A 452 29.50 1.14 19.78
CA ARG A 452 29.58 2.58 19.51
C ARG A 452 28.21 3.25 19.26
N THR A 453 27.28 2.62 18.54
CA THR A 453 25.94 3.18 18.27
C THR A 453 24.99 2.99 19.46
N LYS A 454 25.10 1.87 20.18
CA LYS A 454 24.39 1.67 21.46
C LYS A 454 24.80 2.74 22.49
N MET A 455 26.11 2.93 22.69
CA MET A 455 26.68 3.92 23.61
C MET A 455 26.31 5.36 23.22
N SER A 456 26.44 5.70 21.93
CA SER A 456 26.04 7.02 21.42
C SER A 456 24.57 7.33 21.74
N LEU A 457 23.68 6.37 21.51
CA LEU A 457 22.26 6.51 21.83
C LEU A 457 21.97 6.68 23.33
N MET A 458 22.67 5.93 24.19
CA MET A 458 22.52 6.09 25.65
C MET A 458 23.02 7.46 26.15
N LEU A 459 24.07 8.02 25.54
CA LEU A 459 24.63 9.32 25.89
C LEU A 459 23.78 10.48 25.38
N LEU A 460 23.25 10.38 24.16
CA LEU A 460 22.24 11.30 23.65
C LEU A 460 21.01 11.31 24.57
N LEU A 461 20.53 10.13 24.98
CA LEU A 461 19.40 10.02 25.93
C LEU A 461 19.71 10.65 27.29
N ALA A 462 20.94 10.51 27.80
CA ALA A 462 21.38 11.16 29.04
C ALA A 462 21.33 12.70 28.94
N GLY A 463 21.77 13.27 27.82
CA GLY A 463 21.68 14.72 27.57
C GLY A 463 20.26 15.19 27.25
N LEU A 464 19.41 14.32 26.71
CA LEU A 464 18.03 14.62 26.33
C LEU A 464 17.06 14.57 27.52
N TYR A 465 17.24 13.64 28.45
CA TYR A 465 16.37 13.43 29.61
C TYR A 465 17.17 13.25 30.92
N PRO A 466 17.88 14.29 31.40
CA PRO A 466 18.38 14.28 32.77
C PRO A 466 17.20 14.10 33.77
N PRO A 467 17.37 13.32 34.84
CA PRO A 467 16.29 13.07 35.79
C PRO A 467 15.87 14.35 36.52
N ASN A 468 14.59 14.69 36.45
CA ASN A 468 13.98 15.73 37.29
C ASN A 468 13.76 15.19 38.72
N LYS A 469 13.36 16.06 39.66
CA LYS A 469 13.13 15.73 41.08
C LYS A 469 12.23 14.50 41.36
N ILE A 470 11.33 14.13 40.45
CA ILE A 470 10.41 12.99 40.61
C ILE A 470 11.01 11.70 40.04
N GLN A 471 11.91 11.80 39.06
CA GLN A 471 12.61 10.67 38.43
C GLN A 471 14.06 10.51 38.91
N GLN A 472 14.48 11.37 39.84
CA GLN A 472 15.78 11.32 40.49
C GLN A 472 15.79 10.20 41.52
N TRP A 473 16.31 9.04 41.10
CA TRP A 473 16.44 7.85 41.94
C TRP A 473 17.68 7.89 42.86
N THR A 474 18.62 8.82 42.61
CA THR A 474 19.78 9.09 43.48
C THR A 474 20.22 10.56 43.36
N SER A 475 20.79 11.11 44.45
CA SER A 475 21.42 12.43 44.47
C SER A 475 22.82 12.44 43.83
N GLU A 476 23.48 11.29 43.74
CA GLU A 476 24.89 11.18 43.33
C GLU A 476 25.08 11.19 41.80
N LEU A 477 24.02 10.90 41.04
CA LEU A 477 24.09 10.70 39.59
C LEU A 477 22.88 11.32 38.88
N ALA A 478 23.13 12.36 38.09
CA ALA A 478 22.14 13.02 37.24
C ALA A 478 21.86 12.25 35.93
N TRP A 479 21.58 10.94 36.04
CA TRP A 479 21.24 10.05 34.92
C TRP A 479 20.11 9.09 35.30
N GLN A 480 19.31 8.70 34.32
CA GLN A 480 18.26 7.68 34.46
C GLN A 480 18.32 6.66 33.33
N PRO A 481 18.03 5.37 33.58
CA PRO A 481 18.00 4.34 32.56
C PRO A 481 16.83 4.56 31.60
N ILE A 482 17.13 4.66 30.30
CA ILE A 482 16.14 4.73 29.22
C ILE A 482 16.38 3.56 28.26
N PRO A 483 15.39 2.67 28.03
CA PRO A 483 15.57 1.50 27.17
C PRO A 483 15.94 1.86 25.72
N ILE A 484 16.89 1.11 25.18
CA ILE A 484 17.24 1.13 23.75
C ILE A 484 16.97 -0.25 23.13
N THR A 485 16.71 -0.27 21.83
CA THR A 485 16.53 -1.52 21.06
C THR A 485 17.56 -1.62 19.94
N TYR A 486 17.86 -2.84 19.50
CA TYR A 486 18.65 -3.10 18.30
C TYR A 486 18.18 -4.41 17.67
N LEU A 487 18.56 -4.67 16.42
CA LEU A 487 18.43 -6.00 15.81
C LEU A 487 19.84 -6.53 15.51
N PRO A 488 20.07 -7.84 15.61
CA PRO A 488 21.33 -8.46 15.23
C PRO A 488 21.80 -8.03 13.84
N ILE A 489 23.10 -7.83 13.69
CA ILE A 489 23.76 -7.28 12.49
C ILE A 489 23.19 -7.80 11.16
N ASN A 490 22.94 -9.10 11.03
CA ASN A 490 22.50 -9.78 9.80
C ASN A 490 20.97 -9.75 9.55
N GLN A 491 20.21 -9.11 10.44
CA GLN A 491 18.75 -8.96 10.36
C GLN A 491 18.32 -7.49 10.24
N ASP A 492 19.21 -6.53 10.47
CA ASP A 492 18.91 -5.09 10.39
C ASP A 492 18.94 -4.52 8.97
N SER A 493 18.19 -5.13 8.06
CA SER A 493 18.05 -4.65 6.68
C SER A 493 17.52 -3.20 6.55
N PHE A 494 16.96 -2.65 7.64
CA PHE A 494 16.41 -1.31 7.75
C PHE A 494 17.47 -0.22 8.01
N LEU A 495 18.36 -0.36 9.01
CA LEU A 495 19.46 0.61 9.22
C LEU A 495 20.70 0.25 8.39
N ARG A 496 20.80 -1.00 7.93
CA ARG A 496 21.89 -1.54 7.11
C ARG A 496 21.31 -2.16 5.84
N ALA A 497 21.20 -1.36 4.78
CA ALA A 497 20.69 -1.81 3.48
C ALA A 497 21.44 -3.04 2.93
N SER A 498 22.73 -3.16 3.27
CA SER A 498 23.56 -4.33 2.98
C SER A 498 23.01 -5.65 3.54
N ASP A 499 21.97 -5.67 4.38
CA ASP A 499 21.33 -6.89 4.89
C ASP A 499 19.98 -7.22 4.22
N CYS A 500 19.52 -6.38 3.28
CA CYS A 500 18.47 -6.71 2.31
C CYS A 500 19.05 -7.58 1.15
N PRO A 501 18.51 -8.80 0.89
CA PRO A 501 18.96 -9.65 -0.22
C PRO A 501 18.88 -8.96 -1.59
N MET A 502 17.82 -8.19 -1.83
CA MET A 502 17.62 -7.49 -3.11
C MET A 502 18.55 -6.28 -3.27
N PHE A 503 18.94 -5.62 -2.19
CA PHE A 503 19.99 -4.59 -2.20
C PHE A 503 21.36 -5.21 -2.47
N LYS A 504 21.73 -6.28 -1.74
CA LYS A 504 22.98 -7.05 -1.98
C LYS A 504 23.11 -7.45 -3.45
N LYS A 505 22.08 -8.10 -4.00
CA LYS A 505 22.02 -8.55 -5.42
C LYS A 505 22.18 -7.39 -6.39
N GLU A 506 21.48 -6.27 -6.18
CA GLU A 506 21.56 -5.10 -7.05
C GLU A 506 22.92 -4.38 -6.95
N HIS A 507 23.49 -4.27 -5.74
CA HIS A 507 24.76 -3.61 -5.50
C HIS A 507 25.91 -4.38 -6.15
N SER A 508 25.95 -5.70 -5.95
CA SER A 508 26.90 -6.58 -6.63
C SER A 508 26.73 -6.63 -8.15
N ARG A 509 25.54 -6.31 -8.68
CA ARG A 509 25.32 -6.11 -10.12
C ARG A 509 25.91 -4.79 -10.60
N VAL A 510 25.64 -3.68 -9.90
CA VAL A 510 26.17 -2.34 -10.22
C VAL A 510 27.69 -2.32 -10.24
N LEU A 511 28.36 -2.92 -9.25
CA LEU A 511 29.83 -2.99 -9.20
C LEU A 511 30.48 -3.71 -10.41
N LYS A 512 29.69 -4.44 -11.21
CA LYS A 512 30.14 -5.16 -12.41
C LYS A 512 29.81 -4.45 -13.73
N THR A 513 29.00 -3.39 -13.72
CA THR A 513 28.62 -2.70 -14.96
C THR A 513 29.78 -1.90 -15.55
N GLU A 514 29.81 -1.77 -16.87
CA GLU A 514 30.84 -0.96 -17.53
C GLU A 514 30.70 0.53 -17.20
N GLU A 515 29.48 0.99 -16.93
CA GLU A 515 29.15 2.32 -16.42
C GLU A 515 29.89 2.62 -15.10
N TYR A 516 29.74 1.75 -14.09
CA TYR A 516 30.44 1.88 -12.81
C TYR A 516 31.96 1.80 -12.96
N LYS A 517 32.46 0.86 -13.77
CA LYS A 517 33.91 0.74 -14.03
C LYS A 517 34.47 1.99 -14.69
N THR A 518 33.75 2.57 -15.66
CA THR A 518 34.13 3.81 -16.33
C THR A 518 34.15 4.97 -15.35
N ASP A 519 33.08 5.15 -14.58
CA ASP A 519 32.99 6.18 -13.54
C ASP A 519 34.11 6.08 -12.50
N PHE A 520 34.47 4.85 -12.07
CA PHE A 520 35.51 4.65 -11.06
C PHE A 520 36.94 4.68 -11.66
N SER A 521 37.10 4.43 -12.97
CA SER A 521 38.40 4.41 -13.65
C SER A 521 39.15 5.74 -13.60
N GLN A 522 38.44 6.86 -13.43
CA GLN A 522 39.04 8.21 -13.30
C GLN A 522 40.04 8.33 -12.14
N PHE A 523 39.97 7.44 -11.14
CA PHE A 523 40.86 7.43 -9.98
C PHE A 523 42.05 6.45 -10.12
N ARG A 524 42.11 5.66 -11.21
CA ARG A 524 42.97 4.47 -11.33
C ARG A 524 44.45 4.71 -11.01
N GLU A 525 45.04 5.80 -11.48
CA GLU A 525 46.46 6.09 -11.23
C GLU A 525 46.76 6.32 -9.74
N ASP A 526 45.90 7.06 -9.05
CA ASP A 526 46.05 7.32 -7.62
C ASP A 526 45.71 6.09 -6.78
N LEU A 527 44.71 5.30 -7.20
CA LEU A 527 44.42 4.00 -6.54
C LEU A 527 45.63 3.05 -6.61
N ILE A 528 46.39 3.03 -7.73
CA ILE A 528 47.62 2.25 -7.84
C ILE A 528 48.72 2.77 -6.89
N LYS A 529 48.89 4.09 -6.76
CA LYS A 529 49.85 4.70 -5.82
C LYS A 529 49.48 4.38 -4.37
N ILE A 530 48.21 4.60 -4.00
CA ILE A 530 47.69 4.36 -2.65
C ILE A 530 47.71 2.87 -2.29
N SER A 531 47.45 1.96 -3.25
CA SER A 531 47.61 0.52 -3.05
C SER A 531 49.05 0.15 -2.64
N LYS A 532 50.08 0.80 -3.24
CA LYS A 532 51.49 0.57 -2.86
C LYS A 532 51.80 1.07 -1.45
N PHE A 533 51.27 2.24 -1.05
CA PHE A 533 51.48 2.81 0.29
C PHE A 533 50.75 2.03 1.38
N THR A 534 49.51 1.59 1.11
CA THR A 534 48.63 0.94 2.10
C THR A 534 48.81 -0.58 2.18
N GLY A 535 49.27 -1.22 1.09
CA GLY A 535 49.27 -2.68 0.95
C GLY A 535 47.90 -3.28 0.60
N LEU A 536 46.86 -2.46 0.39
CA LEU A 536 45.55 -2.93 -0.07
C LEU A 536 45.56 -3.15 -1.59
N ASN A 537 44.83 -4.17 -2.07
CA ASN A 537 44.47 -4.30 -3.48
C ASN A 537 43.16 -3.53 -3.73
N ILE A 538 43.27 -2.23 -4.02
CA ILE A 538 42.10 -1.33 -4.08
C ILE A 538 41.41 -1.44 -5.44
N THR A 539 40.25 -2.10 -5.44
CA THR A 539 39.45 -2.39 -6.65
C THR A 539 38.03 -1.83 -6.56
N THR A 540 37.60 -1.35 -5.39
CA THR A 540 36.26 -0.83 -5.14
C THR A 540 36.29 0.45 -4.30
N SER A 541 35.25 1.27 -4.43
CA SER A 541 35.05 2.50 -3.64
C SER A 541 34.96 2.25 -2.14
N ASN A 542 34.46 1.08 -1.72
CA ASN A 542 34.23 0.76 -0.31
C ASN A 542 35.55 0.61 0.47
N GLN A 543 36.61 0.10 -0.17
CA GLN A 543 37.95 0.02 0.42
C GLN A 543 38.54 1.43 0.68
N MET A 544 38.26 2.39 -0.21
CA MET A 544 38.66 3.79 -0.03
C MET A 544 37.86 4.50 1.06
N LEU A 545 36.57 4.16 1.20
CA LEU A 545 35.74 4.63 2.33
C LEU A 545 36.30 4.13 3.67
N GLY A 546 36.70 2.85 3.74
CA GLY A 546 37.38 2.27 4.90
C GLY A 546 38.67 3.03 5.23
N LEU A 547 39.56 3.19 4.26
CA LEU A 547 40.81 3.94 4.41
C LEU A 547 40.60 5.37 4.92
N TYR A 548 39.62 6.11 4.36
CA TYR A 548 39.29 7.46 4.82
C TYR A 548 38.90 7.46 6.30
N HIS A 549 38.06 6.53 6.74
CA HIS A 549 37.60 6.47 8.13
C HIS A 549 38.66 6.00 9.12
N THR A 550 39.63 5.19 8.69
CA THR A 550 40.81 4.83 9.48
C THR A 550 41.67 6.08 9.73
N LEU A 551 42.03 6.83 8.67
CA LEU A 551 42.81 8.06 8.78
C LEU A 551 42.10 9.16 9.60
N VAL A 552 40.78 9.33 9.47
CA VAL A 552 40.00 10.26 10.33
C VAL A 552 40.03 9.84 11.80
N ALA A 553 39.98 8.54 12.09
CA ALA A 553 40.01 8.06 13.47
C ALA A 553 41.39 8.20 14.11
N GLU A 554 42.48 8.01 13.34
CA GLU A 554 43.86 8.26 13.79
C GLU A 554 44.13 9.74 14.03
N ASP A 555 43.77 10.60 13.07
CA ASP A 555 43.92 12.07 13.17
C ASP A 555 43.13 12.62 14.37
N GLY A 556 41.89 12.14 14.57
CA GLY A 556 41.06 12.47 15.74
C GLY A 556 41.57 11.96 17.09
N LEU A 557 42.56 11.05 17.09
CA LEU A 557 43.30 10.60 18.28
C LEU A 557 44.65 11.33 18.44
N ASN A 558 44.96 12.31 17.57
CA ASN A 558 46.26 12.98 17.45
C ASN A 558 47.43 12.01 17.13
N LEU A 559 47.14 10.89 16.46
CA LEU A 559 48.19 9.98 15.96
C LEU A 559 48.86 10.58 14.73
N THR A 560 50.17 10.39 14.61
CA THR A 560 50.94 10.95 13.49
C THR A 560 50.69 10.16 12.21
N LEU A 561 49.88 10.72 11.30
CA LEU A 561 49.64 10.09 10.01
C LEU A 561 50.94 9.97 9.17
N PRO A 562 51.13 8.88 8.40
CA PRO A 562 52.27 8.73 7.51
C PRO A 562 52.44 9.89 6.51
N ASN A 563 53.68 10.30 6.22
CA ASN A 563 53.96 11.40 5.27
C ASN A 563 53.30 11.25 3.89
N TRP A 564 53.00 10.03 3.44
CA TRP A 564 52.32 9.77 2.16
C TRP A 564 50.86 10.23 2.12
N THR A 565 50.21 10.44 3.27
CA THR A 565 48.78 10.86 3.33
C THR A 565 48.58 12.33 2.98
N LYS A 566 49.57 13.19 3.25
CA LYS A 566 49.52 14.66 3.09
C LYS A 566 48.93 15.17 1.76
N PRO A 567 49.27 14.63 0.57
CA PRO A 567 48.65 15.04 -0.70
C PRO A 567 47.26 14.43 -0.99
N TYR A 568 46.79 13.49 -0.17
CA TYR A 568 45.60 12.67 -0.45
C TYR A 568 44.50 12.70 0.63
N PHE A 569 44.82 13.22 1.83
CA PHE A 569 43.97 13.31 3.02
C PHE A 569 44.30 14.60 3.81
N PRO A 570 43.33 15.25 4.49
CA PRO A 570 41.89 14.93 4.55
C PRO A 570 41.10 15.35 3.31
N GLN A 571 41.75 16.09 2.39
CA GLN A 571 41.22 16.52 1.10
C GLN A 571 41.88 15.74 -0.04
N GLY A 572 41.32 15.78 -1.25
CA GLY A 572 41.91 15.12 -2.42
C GLY A 572 41.26 13.76 -2.73
N VAL A 573 42.04 12.81 -3.26
CA VAL A 573 41.47 11.59 -3.87
C VAL A 573 40.82 10.62 -2.88
N ILE A 574 41.33 10.51 -1.65
CA ILE A 574 40.73 9.62 -0.64
C ILE A 574 39.34 10.14 -0.24
N LEU A 575 39.19 11.45 -0.06
CA LEU A 575 37.88 12.08 0.17
C LEU A 575 36.94 11.90 -1.04
N LYS A 576 37.41 12.18 -2.26
CA LYS A 576 36.61 12.05 -3.49
C LYS A 576 36.07 10.62 -3.70
N THR A 577 36.91 9.61 -3.45
CA THR A 577 36.55 8.19 -3.61
C THR A 577 35.68 7.66 -2.46
N ALA A 578 35.88 8.13 -1.23
CA ALA A 578 34.96 7.86 -0.12
C ALA A 578 33.55 8.44 -0.37
N ILE A 579 33.45 9.68 -0.86
CA ILE A 579 32.18 10.29 -1.28
C ILE A 579 31.55 9.52 -2.46
N PHE A 580 32.36 8.95 -3.35
CA PHE A 580 31.90 8.12 -4.45
C PHE A 580 31.28 6.78 -3.97
N ASP A 581 31.69 6.23 -2.82
CA ASP A 581 31.04 5.03 -2.27
C ASP A 581 29.58 5.29 -1.88
N TYR A 582 29.26 6.45 -1.29
CA TYR A 582 27.86 6.82 -1.03
C TYR A 582 27.03 7.00 -2.30
N LYS A 583 27.67 7.43 -3.42
CA LYS A 583 27.01 7.40 -4.74
C LYS A 583 26.74 5.95 -5.16
N THR A 584 27.71 5.06 -4.99
CA THR A 584 27.65 3.64 -5.35
C THR A 584 26.56 2.88 -4.58
N GLN A 585 26.46 3.09 -3.26
CA GLN A 585 25.43 2.49 -2.40
C GLN A 585 23.99 3.01 -2.67
N SER A 586 23.82 3.96 -3.58
CA SER A 586 22.54 4.46 -4.08
C SER A 586 22.70 4.95 -5.52
N TYR A 587 23.31 4.10 -6.36
CA TYR A 587 23.72 4.46 -7.74
C TYR A 587 22.52 4.55 -8.68
N ASN A 588 21.53 3.68 -8.50
CA ASN A 588 20.29 3.66 -9.28
C ASN A 588 19.05 3.71 -8.36
N ALA A 589 17.87 3.91 -8.95
CA ALA A 589 16.61 4.03 -8.21
C ALA A 589 16.32 2.84 -7.27
N LYS A 590 16.66 1.61 -7.68
CA LYS A 590 16.44 0.40 -6.87
C LYS A 590 17.34 0.35 -5.64
N LEU A 591 18.62 0.71 -5.77
CA LEU A 591 19.50 0.87 -4.61
C LEU A 591 19.05 2.00 -3.69
N THR A 592 18.60 3.12 -4.25
CA THR A 592 18.05 4.25 -3.47
C THR A 592 16.82 3.83 -2.67
N LYS A 593 15.87 3.12 -3.29
CA LYS A 593 14.66 2.56 -2.63
C LYS A 593 15.03 1.61 -1.49
N LEU A 594 15.89 0.63 -1.76
CA LEU A 594 16.24 -0.42 -0.79
C LEU A 594 17.21 0.03 0.30
N ASN A 595 17.76 1.26 0.20
CA ASN A 595 18.65 1.87 1.18
C ASN A 595 17.95 3.03 1.93
N GLY A 596 18.30 4.29 1.64
CA GLY A 596 17.69 5.45 2.31
C GLY A 596 16.17 5.53 2.15
N GLY A 597 15.63 5.01 1.06
CA GLY A 597 14.19 4.89 0.82
C GLY A 597 13.45 4.04 1.87
N ALA A 598 14.08 2.99 2.40
CA ALA A 598 13.49 2.14 3.43
C ALA A 598 13.33 2.89 4.76
N VAL A 599 14.36 3.64 5.17
CA VAL A 599 14.31 4.50 6.36
C VAL A 599 13.25 5.59 6.21
N LEU A 600 13.16 6.21 5.03
CA LEU A 600 12.11 7.19 4.71
C LEU A 600 10.72 6.57 4.68
N ARG A 601 10.55 5.32 4.23
CA ARG A 601 9.26 4.61 4.32
C ARG A 601 8.80 4.44 5.76
N LYS A 602 9.70 4.13 6.71
CA LYS A 602 9.33 4.10 8.14
C LYS A 602 8.95 5.49 8.66
N PHE A 603 9.73 6.53 8.35
CA PHE A 603 9.36 7.90 8.73
C PHE A 603 7.97 8.28 8.20
N LEU A 604 7.66 7.96 6.94
CA LEU A 604 6.33 8.14 6.36
C LEU A 604 5.25 7.33 7.10
N ASN A 605 5.53 6.07 7.45
CA ASN A 605 4.59 5.24 8.20
C ASN A 605 4.32 5.79 9.61
N ASP A 606 5.35 6.25 10.32
CA ASP A 606 5.25 6.89 11.63
C ASP A 606 4.47 8.22 11.51
N ALA A 607 4.82 9.07 10.55
CA ALA A 607 4.12 10.30 10.25
C ALA A 607 2.65 10.08 9.89
N SER A 608 2.37 9.02 9.11
CA SER A 608 1.02 8.59 8.76
C SER A 608 0.25 8.03 9.96
N ALA A 609 0.92 7.41 10.94
CA ALA A 609 0.31 6.97 12.20
C ALA A 609 -0.07 8.16 13.09
N VAL A 610 0.83 9.14 13.20
CA VAL A 610 0.61 10.41 13.92
C VAL A 610 -0.47 11.26 13.24
N LYS A 611 -0.55 11.25 11.90
CA LYS A 611 -1.68 11.81 11.12
C LYS A 611 -3.01 11.11 11.42
N LYS A 612 -2.98 9.79 11.65
CA LYS A 612 -4.16 8.99 12.00
C LYS A 612 -4.53 9.07 13.49
N GLY A 613 -3.92 9.98 14.26
CA GLY A 613 -4.24 10.19 15.68
C GLY A 613 -3.82 9.05 16.61
N LYS A 614 -2.99 8.10 16.15
CA LYS A 614 -2.42 7.09 17.05
C LYS A 614 -1.50 7.80 18.06
N ARG A 615 -1.74 7.58 19.36
CA ARG A 615 -0.73 7.85 20.39
C ARG A 615 0.44 6.89 20.17
N GLY A 616 1.64 7.45 20.23
CA GLY A 616 2.91 6.76 20.06
C GLY A 616 4.05 7.73 20.40
N PRO A 617 5.31 7.33 20.16
CA PRO A 617 6.48 8.16 20.45
C PRO A 617 6.39 9.53 19.79
N LYS A 618 6.76 10.56 20.56
CA LYS A 618 6.97 11.93 20.07
C LYS A 618 8.32 12.07 19.37
N ILE A 619 9.31 11.31 19.81
CA ILE A 619 10.66 11.31 19.27
C ILE A 619 11.12 9.88 18.95
N PHE A 620 11.60 9.69 17.73
CA PHE A 620 12.19 8.45 17.23
C PHE A 620 13.68 8.67 17.00
N LEU A 621 14.53 8.03 17.80
CA LEU A 621 15.98 8.11 17.75
C LEU A 621 16.52 6.84 17.07
N HIS A 622 17.25 7.01 15.98
CA HIS A 622 17.92 5.95 15.25
C HIS A 622 19.43 6.24 15.23
N SER A 623 20.22 5.50 16.02
CA SER A 623 21.68 5.58 15.99
C SER A 623 22.25 4.60 14.97
N ALA A 624 23.01 5.12 14.00
CA ALA A 624 23.51 4.36 12.88
C ALA A 624 24.87 4.92 12.39
N HIS A 625 25.11 4.85 11.09
CA HIS A 625 26.40 5.14 10.46
C HIS A 625 26.27 6.26 9.41
N GLU A 626 27.40 6.85 9.06
CA GLU A 626 27.51 7.84 7.97
C GLU A 626 26.91 7.34 6.65
N THR A 627 27.08 6.06 6.34
CA THR A 627 26.45 5.40 5.18
C THR A 627 24.93 5.51 5.20
N THR A 628 24.28 5.25 6.34
CA THR A 628 22.83 5.37 6.51
C THR A 628 22.37 6.82 6.36
N LEU A 629 23.10 7.79 6.91
CA LEU A 629 22.77 9.22 6.80
C LEU A 629 22.91 9.73 5.36
N ALA A 630 24.01 9.39 4.68
CA ALA A 630 24.24 9.75 3.29
C ALA A 630 23.18 9.12 2.38
N ALA A 631 22.81 7.86 2.60
CA ALA A 631 21.75 7.20 1.86
C ALA A 631 20.39 7.88 2.03
N VAL A 632 20.01 8.26 3.26
CA VAL A 632 18.76 9.00 3.52
C VAL A 632 18.79 10.37 2.85
N LEU A 633 19.88 11.14 2.96
CA LEU A 633 20.00 12.44 2.28
C LEU A 633 19.94 12.31 0.75
N ARG A 634 20.50 11.23 0.18
CA ARG A 634 20.42 10.93 -1.26
C ARG A 634 19.01 10.56 -1.68
N ALA A 635 18.33 9.71 -0.92
CA ALA A 635 16.93 9.36 -1.15
C ALA A 635 16.02 10.60 -1.02
N LEU A 636 16.29 11.52 -0.08
CA LEU A 636 15.63 12.83 0.07
C LEU A 636 15.90 13.82 -1.07
N LYS A 637 16.83 13.54 -2.01
CA LYS A 637 17.33 14.50 -3.01
C LYS A 637 17.85 15.80 -2.37
N ALA A 638 18.43 15.69 -1.18
CA ALA A 638 18.92 16.80 -0.36
C ALA A 638 20.39 16.63 0.09
N TRP A 639 21.11 15.68 -0.50
CA TRP A 639 22.52 15.40 -0.22
C TRP A 639 23.44 16.38 -0.97
N LYS A 640 24.21 17.15 -0.22
CA LYS A 640 25.46 17.74 -0.72
C LYS A 640 26.53 16.63 -0.74
N PRO A 641 27.45 16.58 -1.71
CA PRO A 641 28.49 15.55 -1.79
C PRO A 641 29.56 15.77 -0.71
N GLU A 642 29.21 15.44 0.53
CA GLU A 642 29.99 15.59 1.75
C GLU A 642 29.96 14.27 2.56
N ILE A 643 30.90 14.09 3.48
CA ILE A 643 30.92 12.97 4.42
C ILE A 643 30.23 13.40 5.72
N PRO A 644 29.18 12.69 6.18
CA PRO A 644 28.54 12.97 7.47
C PRO A 644 29.54 12.84 8.63
N GLN A 645 29.78 13.93 9.36
CA GLN A 645 30.75 13.97 10.46
C GLN A 645 30.26 13.18 11.68
N TYR A 646 31.14 12.93 12.65
CA TYR A 646 30.76 12.32 13.92
C TYR A 646 29.67 13.15 14.62
N SER A 647 28.69 12.48 15.22
CA SER A 647 27.49 13.10 15.82
C SER A 647 26.62 13.93 14.85
N SER A 648 26.84 13.87 13.53
CA SER A 648 25.93 14.48 12.56
C SER A 648 24.56 13.79 12.59
N SER A 649 23.49 14.54 12.33
CA SER A 649 22.11 14.06 12.41
C SER A 649 21.23 14.58 11.28
N VAL A 650 20.45 13.69 10.67
CA VAL A 650 19.30 14.04 9.84
C VAL A 650 18.05 14.02 10.73
N ILE A 651 17.47 15.20 10.95
CA ILE A 651 16.27 15.41 11.75
C ILE A 651 15.10 15.70 10.81
N LEU A 652 14.09 14.83 10.85
CA LEU A 652 12.82 14.98 10.15
C LEU A 652 11.76 15.42 11.16
N GLU A 653 11.46 16.71 11.16
CA GLU A 653 10.41 17.31 11.99
C GLU A 653 9.06 17.18 11.28
N LEU A 654 8.10 16.51 11.92
CA LEU A 654 6.73 16.40 11.43
C LEU A 654 5.84 17.45 12.11
N TRP A 655 5.62 18.53 11.38
CA TRP A 655 4.79 19.64 11.79
C TRP A 655 3.36 19.46 11.33
N LYS A 656 2.40 19.77 12.21
CA LYS A 656 0.98 19.82 11.88
C LYS A 656 0.52 21.28 11.83
N LYS A 657 0.62 21.97 10.68
CA LYS A 657 -0.11 23.24 10.52
C LYS A 657 -1.55 22.93 10.26
N ASP A 658 -2.38 23.46 11.15
CA ASP A 658 -3.84 23.52 11.13
C ASP A 658 -4.51 22.13 11.20
N SER A 659 -3.96 21.13 10.51
CA SER A 659 -4.10 19.67 10.56
C SER A 659 -3.62 18.93 9.30
N LYS A 660 -3.11 19.63 8.30
CA LYS A 660 -2.09 19.07 7.42
C LYS A 660 -0.91 18.60 8.22
N TYR A 661 -0.13 17.73 7.60
CA TYR A 661 1.20 17.40 8.05
C TYR A 661 2.22 17.92 7.04
N TYR A 662 3.35 18.40 7.54
CA TYR A 662 4.47 18.98 6.82
C TYR A 662 5.75 18.38 7.38
N VAL A 663 6.71 18.12 6.52
CA VAL A 663 8.04 17.64 6.87
C VAL A 663 9.04 18.77 6.69
N LYS A 664 9.80 19.05 7.73
CA LYS A 664 10.98 19.92 7.67
C LYS A 664 12.22 19.09 7.93
N VAL A 665 13.24 19.23 7.08
CA VAL A 665 14.51 18.51 7.19
C VAL A 665 15.56 19.45 7.75
N VAL A 666 16.06 19.15 8.95
CA VAL A 666 17.16 19.85 9.59
C VAL A 666 18.35 18.91 9.65
N TYR A 667 19.50 19.36 9.16
CA TYR A 667 20.75 18.62 9.24
C TYR A 667 21.65 19.26 10.28
N TYR A 668 21.92 18.54 11.36
CA TYR A 668 22.93 18.92 12.34
C TYR A 668 24.28 18.39 11.87
N LYS A 669 25.26 19.27 11.66
CA LYS A 669 26.55 18.94 11.04
C LYS A 669 27.45 18.11 11.97
N GLY A 670 27.24 18.14 13.29
CA GLY A 670 28.12 17.50 14.28
C GLY A 670 29.42 18.28 14.51
N ILE A 671 30.26 18.41 13.48
CA ILE A 671 31.52 19.16 13.52
C ILE A 671 31.56 20.16 12.35
N PRO A 672 31.44 21.48 12.57
CA PRO A 672 31.04 22.14 13.83
C PRO A 672 29.59 21.80 14.25
N PRO A 673 29.19 22.04 15.51
CA PRO A 673 27.86 21.71 16.05
C PRO A 673 26.75 22.67 15.58
N GLU A 674 26.60 22.82 14.27
CA GLU A 674 25.66 23.75 13.61
C GLU A 674 24.48 23.01 12.99
N THR A 675 23.33 23.69 12.87
CA THR A 675 22.20 23.23 12.05
C THR A 675 22.12 23.94 10.71
N GLU A 676 21.84 23.19 9.65
CA GLU A 676 21.43 23.70 8.34
C GLU A 676 20.04 23.14 7.96
N ASN A 677 19.11 23.99 7.55
CA ASN A 677 17.86 23.53 6.94
C ASN A 677 18.17 22.93 5.56
N ARG A 678 17.84 21.66 5.32
CA ARG A 678 18.00 21.02 4.02
C ARG A 678 16.68 21.13 3.24
N THR A 679 16.66 21.93 2.18
CA THR A 679 15.51 21.95 1.26
C THR A 679 15.53 20.73 0.35
N ILE A 680 14.36 20.11 0.19
CA ILE A 680 14.16 19.01 -0.77
C ILE A 680 13.95 19.63 -2.14
N GLN A 681 14.65 19.13 -3.16
CA GLN A 681 14.51 19.65 -4.53
C GLN A 681 13.05 19.53 -5.00
N GLY A 682 12.42 20.67 -5.29
CA GLY A 682 11.00 20.76 -5.65
C GLY A 682 10.03 21.01 -4.48
N CYS A 683 10.52 21.32 -3.27
CA CYS A 683 9.68 21.63 -2.11
C CYS A 683 10.14 22.86 -1.31
N SER A 684 9.23 23.42 -0.51
CA SER A 684 9.50 24.46 0.50
C SER A 684 10.15 23.90 1.76
N GLU A 685 10.71 24.76 2.63
CA GLU A 685 11.32 24.39 3.91
C GLU A 685 10.38 23.53 4.79
N TYR A 686 9.11 23.94 4.89
CA TYR A 686 8.02 23.08 5.35
C TYR A 686 7.42 22.42 4.12
N CYS A 687 7.87 21.20 3.80
CA CYS A 687 7.39 20.45 2.65
C CYS A 687 6.07 19.76 3.03
N PRO A 688 4.93 20.00 2.34
CA PRO A 688 3.69 19.27 2.63
C PRO A 688 3.91 17.76 2.60
N LEU A 689 3.38 16.99 3.55
CA LEU A 689 3.65 15.54 3.66
C LEU A 689 3.26 14.80 2.38
N GLU A 690 2.15 15.17 1.72
CA GLU A 690 1.77 14.61 0.42
C GLU A 690 2.78 14.97 -0.69
N ALA A 691 3.34 16.19 -0.70
CA ALA A 691 4.36 16.60 -1.66
C ALA A 691 5.68 15.86 -1.39
N PHE A 692 6.06 15.70 -0.12
CA PHE A 692 7.20 14.90 0.32
C PHE A 692 7.05 13.43 -0.12
N GLU A 693 5.89 12.80 0.11
CA GLU A 693 5.58 11.45 -0.39
C GLU A 693 5.70 11.35 -1.92
N ASN A 694 5.19 12.34 -2.65
CA ASN A 694 5.21 12.34 -4.12
C ASN A 694 6.61 12.57 -4.73
N ILE A 695 7.40 13.53 -4.21
CA ILE A 695 8.77 13.80 -4.68
C ILE A 695 9.69 12.59 -4.51
N LEU A 696 9.42 11.80 -3.47
CA LEU A 696 10.20 10.65 -3.05
C LEU A 696 9.61 9.30 -3.53
N LYS A 697 8.47 9.29 -4.23
CA LYS A 697 7.79 8.07 -4.70
C LYS A 697 8.73 7.10 -5.45
N ASP A 698 9.59 7.64 -6.31
CA ASP A 698 10.54 6.83 -7.10
C ASP A 698 11.78 6.42 -6.29
N ASN A 699 12.01 7.06 -5.13
CA ASN A 699 13.12 6.82 -4.20
C ASN A 699 12.72 6.03 -2.95
N ILE A 700 11.44 5.65 -2.80
CA ILE A 700 10.89 4.93 -1.64
C ILE A 700 10.20 3.63 -2.12
N PRO A 701 10.38 2.49 -1.44
CA PRO A 701 9.71 1.23 -1.79
C PRO A 701 8.23 1.29 -1.43
N ASP A 702 7.35 0.74 -2.27
CA ASP A 702 5.89 0.71 -2.06
C ASP A 702 5.52 -0.22 -0.90
N ASP A 703 6.11 -1.41 -0.86
CA ASP A 703 6.18 -2.28 0.32
C ASP A 703 7.61 -2.84 0.38
N TYR A 704 8.38 -2.39 1.36
CA TYR A 704 9.78 -2.77 1.54
C TYR A 704 9.96 -4.28 1.70
N ASP A 705 9.04 -4.96 2.39
CA ASP A 705 9.14 -6.40 2.64
C ASP A 705 8.69 -7.22 1.41
N ARG A 706 7.78 -6.68 0.59
CA ARG A 706 7.37 -7.29 -0.69
C ARG A 706 8.39 -7.09 -1.80
N GLU A 707 9.01 -5.91 -1.88
CA GLU A 707 10.20 -5.68 -2.72
C GLU A 707 11.40 -6.55 -2.26
N CYS A 708 11.21 -7.34 -1.20
CA CYS A 708 12.07 -8.37 -0.67
C CYS A 708 11.52 -9.83 -0.84
N TYR A 709 10.20 -10.14 -0.67
CA TYR A 709 9.62 -11.53 -0.57
C TYR A 709 8.10 -11.67 -1.01
N GLU A 710 7.59 -12.79 -1.62
CA GLU A 710 6.20 -12.92 -2.22
C GLU A 710 5.51 -14.38 -2.34
N HIS A 711 4.40 -14.62 -3.12
CA HIS A 711 3.43 -15.79 -3.00
C HIS A 711 2.36 -16.08 -4.12
N GLY A 712 1.82 -17.32 -4.23
CA GLY A 712 0.54 -17.68 -4.92
C GLY A 712 0.57 -18.15 -6.40
N ASP A 713 -0.58 -18.36 -7.07
CA ASP A 713 -0.68 -18.73 -8.52
C ASP A 713 -0.44 -17.51 -9.43
N ARG A 714 0.51 -17.60 -10.37
CA ARG A 714 1.04 -16.40 -11.02
C ARG A 714 2.07 -16.64 -12.12
N THR A 715 2.27 -15.60 -12.92
CA THR A 715 3.57 -15.31 -13.55
C THR A 715 4.64 -15.15 -12.47
N PRO A 716 5.91 -15.54 -12.71
CA PRO A 716 6.99 -15.34 -11.75
C PRO A 716 7.03 -13.93 -11.15
N GLU A 717 7.58 -13.82 -9.95
CA GLU A 717 7.72 -12.51 -9.29
C GLU A 717 9.10 -11.95 -9.59
N LYS A 718 9.15 -10.70 -10.04
CA LYS A 718 10.40 -10.09 -10.53
C LYS A 718 11.51 -9.99 -9.47
N SER A 719 11.14 -10.07 -8.19
CA SER A 719 12.05 -10.19 -7.04
C SER A 719 12.61 -11.61 -6.87
N ALA A 720 11.83 -12.65 -7.19
CA ALA A 720 12.16 -14.06 -6.98
C ALA A 720 12.97 -14.71 -8.13
N LEU A 721 13.01 -14.10 -9.33
CA LEU A 721 13.85 -14.55 -10.46
C LEU A 721 15.34 -14.59 -10.07
N TYR A 722 16.09 -15.58 -10.55
CA TYR A 722 17.51 -15.74 -10.25
C TYR A 722 18.43 -15.16 -11.35
N PRO A 723 19.72 -14.85 -11.10
CA PRO A 723 20.60 -14.24 -12.10
C PRO A 723 20.79 -14.99 -13.42
N THR A 724 20.71 -16.33 -13.42
CA THR A 724 20.85 -17.18 -14.62
C THR A 724 19.51 -17.63 -15.22
N ASP A 725 18.43 -17.00 -14.78
CA ASP A 725 17.06 -17.27 -15.20
C ASP A 725 16.83 -16.82 -16.66
N PRO A 726 16.44 -17.73 -17.58
CA PRO A 726 16.26 -17.38 -18.99
C PRO A 726 15.08 -16.42 -19.23
N HIS A 727 14.12 -16.33 -18.30
CA HIS A 727 12.87 -15.56 -18.45
C HIS A 727 12.94 -14.18 -17.79
N VAL A 728 14.12 -13.76 -17.32
CA VAL A 728 14.35 -12.49 -16.59
C VAL A 728 13.90 -11.21 -17.34
N ASN A 729 13.85 -11.27 -18.67
CA ASN A 729 13.50 -10.15 -19.55
C ASN A 729 12.06 -10.20 -20.08
N GLU A 730 11.29 -11.23 -19.76
CA GLU A 730 9.88 -11.35 -20.16
C GLU A 730 9.03 -10.20 -19.63
N ASP A 731 7.94 -9.87 -20.33
CA ASP A 731 6.99 -8.84 -19.88
C ASP A 731 5.61 -9.38 -19.47
N PHE A 732 5.40 -10.69 -19.70
CA PHE A 732 4.25 -11.48 -19.27
C PHE A 732 2.89 -10.84 -19.61
N ARG A 733 2.78 -10.11 -20.72
CA ARG A 733 1.48 -9.56 -21.15
C ARG A 733 0.47 -10.66 -21.46
N PRO A 734 -0.83 -10.47 -21.10
CA PRO A 734 -1.42 -9.27 -20.51
C PRO A 734 -1.44 -9.25 -18.98
N VAL A 735 -0.77 -10.20 -18.31
CA VAL A 735 -0.89 -10.45 -16.86
C VAL A 735 0.10 -9.63 -16.03
N SER A 736 1.32 -9.40 -16.54
CA SER A 736 2.50 -8.84 -15.83
C SER A 736 3.02 -9.70 -14.67
N PHE A 737 4.24 -9.46 -14.17
CA PHE A 737 4.89 -10.22 -13.09
C PHE A 737 4.06 -10.29 -11.80
N GLY A 738 4.04 -11.46 -11.14
CA GLY A 738 3.30 -11.70 -9.89
C GLY A 738 1.78 -11.57 -10.03
N GLY A 739 1.24 -11.69 -11.25
CA GLY A 739 -0.18 -11.54 -11.57
C GLY A 739 -0.88 -12.88 -11.83
N LEU A 740 -2.16 -12.98 -11.48
CA LEU A 740 -2.96 -14.21 -11.57
C LEU A 740 -3.19 -14.64 -13.04
N THR A 741 -2.74 -15.85 -13.37
CA THR A 741 -2.81 -16.41 -14.74
C THR A 741 -4.24 -16.81 -15.14
N ASN A 742 -4.51 -17.06 -16.42
CA ASN A 742 -5.83 -17.60 -16.82
C ASN A 742 -6.09 -19.01 -16.24
N VAL A 743 -5.05 -19.81 -16.04
CA VAL A 743 -5.17 -21.13 -15.38
C VAL A 743 -5.52 -20.95 -13.90
N GLY A 744 -4.81 -20.05 -13.20
CA GLY A 744 -5.14 -19.67 -11.82
C GLY A 744 -6.56 -19.14 -11.68
N LYS A 745 -7.01 -18.28 -12.60
CA LYS A 745 -8.40 -17.80 -12.62
C LYS A 745 -9.40 -18.96 -12.69
N LYS A 746 -9.13 -19.96 -13.54
CA LYS A 746 -9.98 -21.14 -13.67
C LYS A 746 -9.98 -21.98 -12.39
N ARG A 747 -8.83 -22.25 -11.78
CA ARG A 747 -8.75 -23.05 -10.53
C ARG A 747 -9.56 -22.44 -9.38
N GLU A 748 -9.45 -21.12 -9.17
CA GLU A 748 -10.20 -20.41 -8.13
C GLU A 748 -11.72 -20.42 -8.38
N TYR A 749 -12.14 -20.38 -9.65
CA TYR A 749 -13.56 -20.53 -10.01
C TYR A 749 -14.07 -21.96 -9.75
N GLU A 750 -13.27 -22.98 -10.08
CA GLU A 750 -13.60 -24.38 -9.78
C GLU A 750 -13.59 -24.67 -8.27
N LEU A 751 -12.72 -24.04 -7.48
CA LEU A 751 -12.81 -24.04 -6.01
C LEU A 751 -14.16 -23.46 -5.53
N GLY A 752 -14.60 -22.36 -6.14
CA GLY A 752 -15.95 -21.81 -5.90
C GLY A 752 -17.07 -22.82 -6.21
N LYS A 753 -16.98 -23.52 -7.35
CA LYS A 753 -17.93 -24.58 -7.75
C LYS A 753 -17.87 -25.81 -6.84
N PHE A 754 -16.69 -26.21 -6.38
CA PHE A 754 -16.50 -27.28 -5.39
C PHE A 754 -17.18 -26.93 -4.07
N LEU A 755 -16.93 -25.74 -3.52
CA LEU A 755 -17.57 -25.25 -2.31
C LEU A 755 -19.10 -25.14 -2.50
N ARG A 756 -19.57 -24.73 -3.69
CA ARG A 756 -21.00 -24.71 -4.01
C ARG A 756 -21.62 -26.10 -3.96
N ASN A 757 -21.00 -27.07 -4.63
CA ASN A 757 -21.51 -28.44 -4.70
C ASN A 757 -21.51 -29.11 -3.33
N ARG A 758 -20.45 -28.88 -2.52
CA ARG A 758 -20.32 -29.46 -1.17
C ARG A 758 -21.32 -28.89 -0.18
N TYR A 759 -21.63 -27.59 -0.25
CA TYR A 759 -22.44 -26.89 0.76
C TYR A 759 -23.76 -26.32 0.21
N ASN A 760 -24.26 -26.86 -0.91
CA ASN A 760 -25.44 -26.36 -1.62
C ASN A 760 -26.63 -26.10 -0.67
N ASP A 761 -27.01 -27.12 0.09
CA ASP A 761 -28.20 -27.11 0.94
C ASP A 761 -28.00 -26.25 2.20
N PHE A 762 -26.76 -26.23 2.72
CA PHE A 762 -26.38 -25.42 3.86
C PHE A 762 -26.38 -23.93 3.52
N LEU A 763 -25.80 -23.54 2.38
CA LEU A 763 -25.68 -22.14 1.96
C LEU A 763 -26.96 -21.57 1.33
N ARG A 764 -27.78 -22.43 0.70
CA ARG A 764 -28.92 -22.09 -0.16
C ARG A 764 -28.52 -21.36 -1.45
N ASP A 765 -29.45 -21.30 -2.41
CA ASP A 765 -29.23 -20.73 -3.76
C ASP A 765 -29.10 -19.21 -3.80
N VAL A 766 -29.53 -18.54 -2.74
CA VAL A 766 -29.61 -17.09 -2.65
C VAL A 766 -28.36 -16.55 -1.97
N TYR A 767 -27.61 -15.68 -2.65
CA TYR A 767 -26.58 -14.88 -1.99
C TYR A 767 -27.23 -13.87 -1.04
N ASN A 768 -27.02 -14.01 0.26
CA ASN A 768 -27.40 -13.01 1.26
C ASN A 768 -26.12 -12.32 1.79
N PRO A 769 -26.01 -10.97 1.73
CA PRO A 769 -24.88 -10.24 2.29
C PRO A 769 -24.58 -10.54 3.77
N GLY A 770 -25.59 -10.90 4.57
CA GLY A 770 -25.38 -11.32 5.97
C GLY A 770 -24.91 -12.77 6.15
N GLY A 771 -25.02 -13.61 5.11
CA GLY A 771 -24.68 -15.03 5.15
C GLY A 771 -23.24 -15.36 4.72
N VAL A 772 -22.47 -14.40 4.21
CA VAL A 772 -21.14 -14.61 3.64
C VAL A 772 -20.18 -13.55 4.15
N TYR A 773 -19.07 -13.96 4.76
CA TYR A 773 -17.93 -13.10 5.04
C TYR A 773 -16.80 -13.43 4.07
N ALA A 774 -16.33 -12.44 3.31
CA ALA A 774 -15.26 -12.61 2.33
C ALA A 774 -14.15 -11.58 2.58
N ARG A 775 -12.95 -12.07 2.91
CA ARG A 775 -11.76 -11.26 3.15
C ARG A 775 -10.55 -11.78 2.38
N SER A 776 -9.81 -10.88 1.75
CA SER A 776 -8.51 -11.16 1.16
C SER A 776 -7.41 -10.36 1.87
N SER A 777 -6.15 -10.78 1.70
CA SER A 777 -5.01 -9.87 1.86
C SER A 777 -5.03 -8.77 0.77
N ASP A 778 -4.36 -7.65 1.00
CA ASP A 778 -4.32 -6.50 0.09
C ASP A 778 -3.35 -6.68 -1.11
N TYR A 779 -3.53 -7.77 -1.86
CA TYR A 779 -2.83 -8.06 -3.11
C TYR A 779 -3.84 -8.23 -4.25
N SER A 780 -3.52 -7.73 -5.45
CA SER A 780 -4.39 -7.87 -6.63
C SER A 780 -4.78 -9.32 -6.90
N ARG A 781 -3.82 -10.25 -6.82
CA ARG A 781 -4.07 -11.69 -7.04
C ARG A 781 -5.03 -12.31 -6.01
N THR A 782 -4.88 -12.04 -4.71
CA THR A 782 -5.82 -12.57 -3.69
C THR A 782 -7.19 -11.91 -3.75
N LYS A 783 -7.27 -10.61 -4.09
CA LYS A 783 -8.54 -9.93 -4.40
C LYS A 783 -9.24 -10.61 -5.59
N MET A 784 -8.50 -10.91 -6.67
CA MET A 784 -9.04 -11.55 -7.87
C MET A 784 -9.47 -13.00 -7.61
N SER A 785 -8.65 -13.80 -6.92
CA SER A 785 -8.95 -15.17 -6.50
C SER A 785 -10.26 -15.24 -5.71
N LEU A 786 -10.42 -14.40 -4.69
CA LEU A 786 -11.65 -14.37 -3.89
C LEU A 786 -12.89 -13.98 -4.70
N LEU A 787 -12.76 -13.06 -5.67
CA LEU A 787 -13.85 -12.72 -6.59
C LEU A 787 -14.27 -13.90 -7.49
N LEU A 788 -13.32 -14.77 -7.87
CA LEU A 788 -13.58 -15.98 -8.66
C LEU A 788 -14.23 -17.09 -7.83
N VAL A 789 -13.72 -17.33 -6.62
CA VAL A 789 -14.35 -18.26 -5.66
C VAL A 789 -15.80 -17.84 -5.41
N LEU A 790 -16.06 -16.55 -5.20
CA LEU A 790 -17.42 -16.03 -5.04
C LEU A 790 -18.28 -16.15 -6.31
N ALA A 791 -17.69 -16.02 -7.50
CA ALA A 791 -18.39 -16.22 -8.77
C ALA A 791 -18.81 -17.68 -9.01
N GLY A 792 -17.99 -18.65 -8.58
CA GLY A 792 -18.33 -20.07 -8.61
C GLY A 792 -19.28 -20.48 -7.47
N LEU A 793 -19.17 -19.84 -6.31
CA LEU A 793 -19.96 -20.15 -5.11
C LEU A 793 -21.40 -19.61 -5.16
N TYR A 794 -21.62 -18.46 -5.80
CA TYR A 794 -22.94 -17.80 -5.86
C TYR A 794 -23.29 -17.28 -7.26
N PRO A 795 -23.42 -18.18 -8.27
CA PRO A 795 -24.03 -17.82 -9.54
C PRO A 795 -25.46 -17.28 -9.30
N PRO A 796 -25.93 -16.28 -10.07
CA PRO A 796 -27.23 -15.65 -9.81
C PRO A 796 -28.40 -16.59 -10.09
N ASN A 797 -29.15 -16.91 -9.02
CA ASN A 797 -30.42 -17.62 -9.10
C ASN A 797 -31.49 -16.77 -9.83
N LYS A 798 -32.71 -17.32 -9.99
CA LYS A 798 -33.82 -16.65 -10.70
C LYS A 798 -34.06 -15.21 -10.23
N ASP A 799 -34.08 -14.97 -8.93
CA ASP A 799 -34.45 -13.67 -8.34
C ASP A 799 -33.27 -12.69 -8.29
N GLN A 800 -32.03 -13.20 -8.38
CA GLN A 800 -30.80 -12.39 -8.39
C GLN A 800 -30.22 -12.18 -9.80
N ARG A 801 -30.83 -12.80 -10.83
CA ARG A 801 -30.45 -12.70 -12.23
C ARG A 801 -30.81 -11.33 -12.82
N TRP A 802 -29.86 -10.41 -12.72
CA TRP A 802 -29.93 -9.06 -13.26
C TRP A 802 -29.56 -8.96 -14.76
N ASN A 803 -28.92 -9.98 -15.32
CA ASN A 803 -28.51 -10.06 -16.72
C ASN A 803 -28.75 -11.48 -17.24
N SER A 804 -29.42 -11.61 -18.39
CA SER A 804 -29.73 -12.91 -19.01
C SER A 804 -28.55 -13.53 -19.76
N LYS A 805 -27.54 -12.73 -20.14
CA LYS A 805 -26.37 -13.16 -20.93
C LYS A 805 -25.10 -13.34 -20.08
N LEU A 806 -25.13 -12.95 -18.80
CA LEU A 806 -23.97 -13.01 -17.92
C LEU A 806 -24.34 -13.69 -16.60
N ASN A 807 -23.95 -14.96 -16.45
CA ASN A 807 -24.22 -15.78 -15.27
C ASN A 807 -23.28 -15.46 -14.09
N TRP A 808 -23.22 -14.19 -13.71
CA TRP A 808 -22.40 -13.68 -12.60
C TRP A 808 -23.12 -12.52 -11.90
N GLN A 809 -22.85 -12.35 -10.62
CA GLN A 809 -23.31 -11.20 -9.84
C GLN A 809 -22.17 -10.61 -9.00
N PRO A 810 -22.15 -9.29 -8.79
CA PRO A 810 -21.10 -8.65 -8.01
C PRO A 810 -21.27 -8.95 -6.52
N ILE A 811 -20.29 -9.60 -5.92
CA ILE A 811 -20.21 -9.81 -4.47
C ILE A 811 -19.01 -9.02 -3.94
N PRO A 812 -19.20 -8.08 -3.00
CA PRO A 812 -18.13 -7.21 -2.52
C PRO A 812 -17.23 -7.95 -1.54
N ILE A 813 -15.93 -7.88 -1.79
CA ILE A 813 -14.92 -8.39 -0.85
C ILE A 813 -14.48 -7.32 0.16
N THR A 814 -13.85 -7.78 1.24
CA THR A 814 -13.08 -6.95 2.15
C THR A 814 -11.59 -7.29 2.08
N TYR A 815 -10.76 -6.35 2.48
CA TYR A 815 -9.33 -6.54 2.72
C TYR A 815 -8.85 -5.57 3.80
N MET A 816 -7.71 -5.88 4.40
CA MET A 816 -6.98 -4.97 5.28
C MET A 816 -5.62 -4.67 4.65
N SER A 817 -5.22 -3.39 4.68
CA SER A 817 -3.95 -2.93 4.12
C SER A 817 -2.77 -3.75 4.66
N ILE A 818 -1.83 -4.10 3.77
CA ILE A 818 -0.69 -5.01 4.06
C ILE A 818 0.06 -4.66 5.35
N MET A 819 0.18 -3.36 5.67
CA MET A 819 0.87 -2.86 6.87
C MET A 819 0.12 -3.11 8.20
N LYS A 820 -1.07 -3.70 8.18
CA LYS A 820 -1.96 -3.89 9.34
C LYS A 820 -2.46 -5.33 9.49
N ASP A 821 -2.22 -6.20 8.51
CA ASP A 821 -2.86 -7.50 8.46
C ASP A 821 -2.07 -8.57 9.23
N SER A 822 -2.13 -8.54 10.57
CA SER A 822 -1.52 -9.60 11.41
C SER A 822 -2.11 -10.98 11.10
N LEU A 823 -3.43 -11.09 10.90
CA LEU A 823 -4.13 -12.36 10.71
C LEU A 823 -3.68 -13.15 9.47
N LEU A 824 -3.54 -12.48 8.31
CA LEU A 824 -3.14 -13.14 7.06
C LEU A 824 -1.64 -12.92 6.72
N ARG A 825 -0.95 -12.04 7.45
CA ARG A 825 0.49 -11.80 7.36
C ARG A 825 1.11 -11.83 8.77
N PRO A 826 1.52 -12.99 9.31
CA PRO A 826 1.99 -13.10 10.69
C PRO A 826 3.23 -12.23 10.97
N LEU A 827 4.06 -11.91 9.97
CA LEU A 827 5.16 -10.95 10.10
C LEU A 827 4.72 -9.50 10.42
N ARG A 828 3.42 -9.19 10.37
CA ARG A 828 2.83 -7.91 10.84
C ARG A 828 2.43 -7.94 12.32
N CYS A 829 2.51 -9.10 12.98
CA CYS A 829 2.46 -9.28 14.43
C CYS A 829 3.90 -9.10 15.00
N PRO A 830 4.19 -8.02 15.74
CA PRO A 830 5.55 -7.76 16.26
C PRO A 830 6.15 -8.91 17.06
N THR A 831 5.35 -9.57 17.89
CA THR A 831 5.81 -10.68 18.73
C THR A 831 6.14 -11.94 17.92
N PHE A 832 5.38 -12.25 16.85
CA PHE A 832 5.74 -13.30 15.90
C PHE A 832 7.07 -13.00 15.19
N GLY A 833 7.23 -11.78 14.66
CA GLY A 833 8.43 -11.39 13.91
C GLY A 833 9.72 -11.48 14.75
N LYS A 834 9.66 -11.05 16.02
CA LYS A 834 10.77 -11.21 16.98
C LYS A 834 11.10 -12.67 17.23
N GLU A 835 10.09 -13.50 17.46
CA GLU A 835 10.27 -14.91 17.78
C GLU A 835 10.81 -15.72 16.58
N HIS A 836 10.37 -15.41 15.36
CA HIS A 836 10.85 -16.08 14.15
C HIS A 836 12.32 -15.73 13.90
N ALA A 837 12.67 -14.46 14.05
CA ALA A 837 14.05 -13.99 13.98
C ALA A 837 14.97 -14.65 15.04
N ARG A 838 14.44 -14.98 16.23
CA ARG A 838 15.13 -15.73 17.29
C ARG A 838 15.35 -17.20 16.91
N VAL A 839 14.31 -17.87 16.40
CA VAL A 839 14.38 -19.29 15.99
C VAL A 839 15.46 -19.51 14.93
N LEU A 840 15.55 -18.63 13.92
CA LEU A 840 16.54 -18.70 12.85
C LEU A 840 18.01 -18.53 13.30
N GLN A 841 18.25 -18.24 14.59
CA GLN A 841 19.59 -18.16 15.19
C GLN A 841 19.88 -19.30 16.18
N THR A 842 18.93 -20.21 16.42
CA THR A 842 19.13 -21.31 17.37
C THR A 842 20.12 -22.34 16.83
N LYS A 843 20.85 -23.00 17.74
CA LYS A 843 21.73 -24.13 17.40
C LYS A 843 20.95 -25.28 16.75
N GLU A 844 19.69 -25.46 17.16
CA GLU A 844 18.76 -26.45 16.63
C GLU A 844 18.45 -26.18 15.16
N TYR A 845 17.89 -25.01 14.83
CA TYR A 845 17.65 -24.58 13.45
C TYR A 845 18.94 -24.64 12.59
N THR A 846 20.07 -24.19 13.15
CA THR A 846 21.35 -24.18 12.42
C THR A 846 21.81 -25.59 12.08
N LYS A 847 21.68 -26.55 13.01
CA LYS A 847 21.96 -27.97 12.79
C LYS A 847 21.03 -28.57 11.75
N ASP A 848 19.73 -28.29 11.85
CA ASP A 848 18.72 -28.79 10.91
C ASP A 848 18.89 -28.24 9.49
N PHE A 849 19.30 -26.97 9.35
CA PHE A 849 19.55 -26.36 8.04
C PHE A 849 20.88 -26.82 7.42
N ALA A 850 21.90 -27.09 8.24
CA ALA A 850 23.22 -27.52 7.77
C ALA A 850 23.20 -28.82 6.96
N ARG A 851 22.21 -29.70 7.18
CA ARG A 851 22.06 -30.97 6.45
C ARG A 851 21.90 -30.82 4.92
N PHE A 852 21.54 -29.62 4.46
CA PHE A 852 21.35 -29.32 3.03
C PHE A 852 22.61 -28.71 2.36
N GLY A 853 23.69 -28.47 3.12
CA GLY A 853 24.79 -27.59 2.73
C GLY A 853 25.39 -27.84 1.34
N ASP A 854 25.74 -29.10 1.01
CA ASP A 854 26.36 -29.46 -0.26
C ASP A 854 25.48 -29.16 -1.47
N ASP A 855 24.16 -29.33 -1.34
CA ASP A 855 23.20 -29.05 -2.39
C ASP A 855 22.91 -27.56 -2.52
N LEU A 856 22.90 -26.80 -1.41
CA LEU A 856 22.82 -25.33 -1.47
C LEU A 856 24.02 -24.73 -2.22
N ILE A 857 25.22 -25.33 -2.11
CA ILE A 857 26.41 -24.94 -2.88
C ILE A 857 26.21 -25.23 -4.39
N LYS A 858 25.62 -26.38 -4.76
CA LYS A 858 25.31 -26.70 -6.18
C LYS A 858 24.26 -25.74 -6.75
N LEU A 859 23.14 -25.55 -6.05
CA LEU A 859 22.06 -24.64 -6.46
C LEU A 859 22.55 -23.19 -6.58
N SER A 860 23.48 -22.75 -5.70
CA SER A 860 24.11 -21.44 -5.80
C SER A 860 24.88 -21.25 -7.12
N LYS A 861 25.61 -22.29 -7.56
CA LYS A 861 26.33 -22.28 -8.85
C LYS A 861 25.36 -22.23 -10.04
N PHE A 862 24.30 -23.03 -10.02
CA PHE A 862 23.33 -23.07 -11.13
C PHE A 862 22.51 -21.79 -11.28
N THR A 863 22.04 -21.23 -10.16
CA THR A 863 21.17 -20.04 -10.15
C THR A 863 21.95 -18.72 -10.22
N GLY A 864 23.24 -18.71 -9.88
CA GLY A 864 24.02 -17.50 -9.66
C GLY A 864 23.66 -16.74 -8.38
N LEU A 865 22.82 -17.31 -7.51
CA LEU A 865 22.53 -16.79 -6.16
C LEU A 865 23.59 -17.28 -5.16
N ASN A 866 23.79 -16.53 -4.08
CA ASN A 866 24.45 -17.06 -2.88
C ASN A 866 23.36 -17.55 -1.92
N ILE A 867 23.08 -18.86 -1.91
CA ILE A 867 21.98 -19.45 -1.16
C ILE A 867 22.45 -19.75 0.27
N THR A 868 21.91 -19.00 1.23
CA THR A 868 22.29 -19.02 2.65
C THR A 868 21.09 -19.10 3.60
N LYS A 869 19.86 -19.07 3.07
CA LYS A 869 18.60 -19.14 3.80
C LYS A 869 17.60 -20.04 3.06
N ALA A 870 16.81 -20.80 3.79
CA ALA A 870 15.79 -21.67 3.21
C ALA A 870 14.77 -20.88 2.35
N SER A 871 14.40 -19.68 2.76
CA SER A 871 13.50 -18.78 2.01
C SER A 871 13.99 -18.37 0.61
N GLN A 872 15.29 -18.44 0.34
CA GLN A 872 15.83 -18.25 -1.01
C GLN A 872 15.51 -19.45 -1.92
N VAL A 873 15.47 -20.66 -1.35
CA VAL A 873 15.10 -21.89 -2.06
C VAL A 873 13.57 -22.01 -2.19
N LEU A 874 12.79 -21.55 -1.20
CA LEU A 874 11.34 -21.39 -1.36
C LEU A 874 11.01 -20.41 -2.50
N SER A 875 11.73 -19.28 -2.59
CA SER A 875 11.59 -18.34 -3.72
C SER A 875 11.95 -19.00 -5.06
N LEU A 876 13.00 -19.83 -5.10
CA LEU A 876 13.39 -20.59 -6.29
C LEU A 876 12.32 -21.62 -6.69
N TYR A 877 11.81 -22.40 -5.72
CA TYR A 877 10.71 -23.34 -5.93
C TYR A 877 9.50 -22.64 -6.54
N ASN A 878 9.08 -21.52 -5.93
CA ASN A 878 7.95 -20.73 -6.41
C ASN A 878 8.16 -20.17 -7.83
N THR A 879 9.37 -19.74 -8.19
CA THR A 879 9.70 -19.30 -9.56
C THR A 879 9.62 -20.47 -10.55
N LEU A 880 10.29 -21.60 -10.27
CA LEU A 880 10.28 -22.77 -11.17
C LEU A 880 8.87 -23.37 -11.34
N THR A 881 8.05 -23.37 -10.28
CA THR A 881 6.63 -23.79 -10.33
C THR A 881 5.80 -22.85 -11.20
N ALA A 882 6.00 -21.53 -11.09
CA ALA A 882 5.32 -20.54 -11.94
C ALA A 882 5.71 -20.69 -13.42
N GLU A 883 6.99 -20.92 -13.71
CA GLU A 883 7.50 -21.12 -15.07
C GLU A 883 7.01 -22.43 -15.70
N ALA A 884 7.08 -23.53 -14.95
CA ALA A 884 6.52 -24.82 -15.36
C ALA A 884 5.01 -24.71 -15.62
N GLY A 885 4.26 -24.02 -14.75
CA GLY A 885 2.82 -23.77 -14.89
C GLY A 885 2.44 -22.91 -16.11
N LEU A 886 3.40 -22.14 -16.65
CA LEU A 886 3.25 -21.38 -17.90
C LEU A 886 3.72 -22.17 -19.15
N ASN A 887 4.19 -23.41 -18.99
CA ASN A 887 4.86 -24.22 -20.02
C ASN A 887 6.13 -23.55 -20.60
N LEU A 888 6.84 -22.77 -19.78
CA LEU A 888 8.12 -22.21 -20.16
C LEU A 888 9.22 -23.27 -20.07
N ALA A 889 10.23 -23.16 -20.94
CA ALA A 889 11.40 -24.03 -20.90
C ALA A 889 12.20 -23.76 -19.61
N LEU A 890 12.25 -24.76 -18.72
CA LEU A 890 13.14 -24.72 -17.55
C LEU A 890 14.58 -25.09 -17.97
N PRO A 891 15.62 -24.54 -17.31
CA PRO A 891 17.00 -24.94 -17.55
C PRO A 891 17.24 -26.44 -17.26
N GLU A 892 18.06 -27.10 -18.07
CA GLU A 892 18.37 -28.55 -17.93
C GLU A 892 18.84 -28.97 -16.54
N TRP A 893 19.51 -28.08 -15.80
CA TRP A 893 20.00 -28.37 -14.44
C TRP A 893 18.87 -28.61 -13.44
N THR A 894 17.62 -28.19 -13.71
CA THR A 894 16.50 -28.33 -12.75
C THR A 894 15.98 -29.76 -12.65
N LYS A 895 16.12 -30.58 -13.70
CA LYS A 895 15.52 -31.93 -13.81
C LYS A 895 15.75 -32.87 -12.60
N PRO A 896 16.95 -32.96 -11.99
CA PRO A 896 17.16 -33.80 -10.80
C PRO A 896 16.83 -33.12 -9.46
N TYR A 897 16.41 -31.84 -9.43
CA TYR A 897 16.16 -31.08 -8.19
C TYR A 897 14.76 -30.44 -8.10
N PHE A 898 13.96 -30.50 -9.17
CA PHE A 898 12.62 -29.91 -9.27
C PHE A 898 11.73 -30.79 -10.17
N PRO A 899 10.44 -30.99 -9.85
CA PRO A 899 9.69 -30.45 -8.71
C PRO A 899 9.93 -31.21 -7.38
N GLN A 900 10.72 -32.28 -7.39
CA GLN A 900 10.99 -33.13 -6.23
C GLN A 900 12.47 -33.05 -5.80
N GLY A 901 12.76 -33.51 -4.58
CA GLY A 901 14.11 -33.50 -4.01
C GLY A 901 14.46 -32.17 -3.34
N VAL A 902 15.75 -31.83 -3.31
CA VAL A 902 16.28 -30.85 -2.33
C VAL A 902 15.69 -29.44 -2.41
N ILE A 903 15.23 -28.97 -3.57
CA ILE A 903 14.56 -27.65 -3.66
C ILE A 903 13.22 -27.69 -2.92
N LEU A 904 12.45 -28.79 -3.07
CA LEU A 904 11.21 -29.02 -2.35
C LEU A 904 11.47 -29.23 -0.84
N ASP A 905 12.45 -30.05 -0.47
CA ASP A 905 12.77 -30.34 0.95
C ASP A 905 13.16 -29.07 1.73
N VAL A 906 13.95 -28.19 1.13
CA VAL A 906 14.34 -26.91 1.76
C VAL A 906 13.18 -25.91 1.76
N ALA A 907 12.32 -25.92 0.74
CA ALA A 907 11.13 -25.08 0.70
C ALA A 907 10.09 -25.48 1.77
N ILE A 908 9.85 -26.80 1.96
CA ILE A 908 9.06 -27.34 3.07
C ILE A 908 9.68 -26.95 4.42
N PHE A 909 11.01 -27.04 4.54
CA PHE A 909 11.72 -26.65 5.75
C PHE A 909 11.51 -25.16 6.09
N ASP A 910 11.56 -24.25 5.10
CA ASP A 910 11.28 -22.83 5.31
C ASP A 910 9.87 -22.59 5.84
N LEU A 911 8.86 -23.24 5.24
CA LEU A 911 7.47 -23.18 5.72
C LEU A 911 7.34 -23.68 7.17
N LYS A 912 8.05 -24.76 7.52
CA LYS A 912 8.09 -25.30 8.90
C LYS A 912 8.71 -24.31 9.89
N THR A 913 9.66 -23.46 9.49
CA THR A 913 10.23 -22.43 10.41
C THR A 913 9.18 -21.45 10.91
N LEU A 914 8.13 -21.19 10.14
CA LEU A 914 7.04 -20.28 10.49
C LEU A 914 6.11 -20.82 11.60
N THR A 915 6.29 -22.09 12.00
CA THR A 915 5.58 -22.77 13.10
C THR A 915 6.53 -23.64 13.93
N TYR A 916 7.82 -23.29 13.98
CA TYR A 916 8.88 -24.13 14.55
C TYR A 916 8.71 -24.41 16.06
N ASN A 917 7.97 -23.56 16.77
CA ASN A 917 7.65 -23.74 18.19
C ASN A 917 6.24 -23.23 18.48
N THR A 918 5.73 -23.57 19.68
CA THR A 918 4.39 -23.21 20.15
C THR A 918 4.05 -21.74 19.98
N LYS A 919 4.98 -20.82 20.29
CA LYS A 919 4.74 -19.37 20.20
C LYS A 919 4.58 -18.89 18.75
N LEU A 920 5.36 -19.43 17.82
CA LEU A 920 5.18 -19.18 16.39
C LEU A 920 3.87 -19.76 15.88
N THR A 921 3.50 -20.96 16.32
CA THR A 921 2.25 -21.61 15.94
C THR A 921 1.03 -20.80 16.38
N ARG A 922 1.01 -20.33 17.65
CA ARG A 922 -0.04 -19.43 18.20
C ARG A 922 -0.19 -18.16 17.36
N LEU A 923 0.93 -17.49 17.07
CA LEU A 923 0.95 -16.20 16.39
C LEU A 923 1.01 -16.30 14.86
N ASN A 924 0.60 -17.44 14.31
CA ASN A 924 0.50 -17.68 12.88
C ASN A 924 -0.84 -18.39 12.55
N GLY A 925 -0.83 -19.70 12.27
CA GLY A 925 -2.05 -20.48 12.04
C GLY A 925 -3.01 -20.44 13.23
N GLY A 926 -2.49 -20.36 14.45
CA GLY A 926 -3.27 -20.22 15.67
C GLY A 926 -4.21 -19.02 15.69
N MET A 927 -3.86 -17.89 15.08
CA MET A 927 -4.73 -16.71 15.01
C MET A 927 -6.00 -16.97 14.17
N LEU A 928 -5.89 -17.79 13.13
CA LEU A 928 -7.04 -18.24 12.33
C LEU A 928 -7.89 -19.27 13.11
N LEU A 929 -7.26 -20.12 13.91
CA LEU A 929 -7.98 -21.04 14.81
C LEU A 929 -8.73 -20.31 15.93
N ARG A 930 -8.12 -19.28 16.54
CA ARG A 930 -8.81 -18.39 17.48
C ARG A 930 -10.05 -17.77 16.84
N LYS A 931 -9.89 -17.23 15.62
CA LYS A 931 -11.00 -16.62 14.88
C LYS A 931 -12.12 -17.62 14.58
N PHE A 932 -11.78 -18.86 14.19
CA PHE A 932 -12.75 -19.94 14.01
C PHE A 932 -13.49 -20.27 15.33
N LEU A 933 -12.77 -20.36 16.46
CA LEU A 933 -13.40 -20.58 17.77
C LEU A 933 -14.28 -19.42 18.22
N ASP A 934 -13.94 -18.17 17.90
CA ASP A 934 -14.79 -17.01 18.18
C ASP A 934 -16.12 -17.08 17.41
N ASP A 935 -16.06 -17.48 16.13
CA ASP A 935 -17.25 -17.69 15.29
C ASP A 935 -18.08 -18.88 15.77
N ALA A 936 -17.45 -20.01 16.08
CA ALA A 936 -18.13 -21.19 16.62
C ALA A 936 -18.81 -20.88 17.96
N SER A 937 -18.14 -20.15 18.85
CA SER A 937 -18.72 -19.70 20.13
C SER A 937 -19.92 -18.77 19.93
N ALA A 938 -19.91 -17.94 18.88
CA ALA A 938 -21.05 -17.11 18.53
C ALA A 938 -22.25 -17.95 18.04
N VAL A 939 -22.00 -19.00 17.26
CA VAL A 939 -23.03 -19.97 16.83
C VAL A 939 -23.63 -20.71 18.03
N GLN A 940 -22.80 -21.25 18.95
CA GLN A 940 -23.25 -21.90 20.19
C GLN A 940 -24.15 -20.98 21.05
N GLN A 941 -23.91 -19.66 21.00
CA GLN A 941 -24.72 -18.65 21.69
C GLN A 941 -25.98 -18.21 20.92
N GLY A 942 -26.35 -18.91 19.85
CA GLY A 942 -27.50 -18.58 18.99
C GLY A 942 -27.36 -17.26 18.22
N ARG A 943 -26.16 -16.67 18.13
CA ARG A 943 -25.95 -15.39 17.43
C ARG A 943 -25.99 -15.63 15.92
N ARG A 944 -26.91 -14.95 15.24
CA ARG A 944 -26.98 -14.98 13.76
C ARG A 944 -25.76 -14.27 13.17
N GLY A 945 -25.04 -14.98 12.29
CA GLY A 945 -23.87 -14.46 11.57
C GLY A 945 -23.71 -15.10 10.19
N PRO A 946 -22.58 -14.86 9.51
CA PRO A 946 -22.24 -15.52 8.27
C PRO A 946 -22.22 -17.05 8.42
N LYS A 947 -22.74 -17.76 7.41
CA LYS A 947 -22.64 -19.22 7.31
C LYS A 947 -21.27 -19.68 6.82
N ILE A 948 -20.58 -18.85 6.04
CA ILE A 948 -19.27 -19.16 5.49
C ILE A 948 -18.33 -17.95 5.60
N PHE A 949 -17.09 -18.23 6.00
CA PHE A 949 -16.02 -17.26 6.13
C PHE A 949 -14.90 -17.65 5.16
N LEU A 950 -14.68 -16.83 4.13
CA LEU A 950 -13.69 -17.04 3.07
C LEU A 950 -12.49 -16.13 3.30
N TYR A 951 -11.31 -16.72 3.48
CA TYR A 951 -10.04 -16.01 3.68
C TYR A 951 -9.07 -16.33 2.52
N SER A 952 -8.92 -15.40 1.57
CA SER A 952 -7.96 -15.56 0.46
C SER A 952 -6.60 -14.96 0.83
N ALA A 953 -5.60 -15.83 0.95
CA ALA A 953 -4.28 -15.51 1.49
C ALA A 953 -3.15 -16.18 0.67
N HIS A 954 -2.21 -16.87 1.33
CA HIS A 954 -0.91 -17.28 0.76
C HIS A 954 -0.57 -18.72 1.16
N GLU A 955 0.34 -19.38 0.44
CA GLU A 955 0.81 -20.74 0.76
C GLU A 955 1.39 -20.81 2.19
N VAL A 956 2.08 -19.76 2.64
CA VAL A 956 2.57 -19.64 4.03
C VAL A 956 1.43 -19.63 5.05
N THR A 957 0.27 -19.08 4.71
CA THR A 957 -0.92 -19.01 5.58
C THR A 957 -1.61 -20.38 5.64
N VAL A 958 -1.77 -21.05 4.50
CA VAL A 958 -2.38 -22.39 4.41
C VAL A 958 -1.51 -23.42 5.13
N SER A 959 -0.20 -23.39 4.89
CA SER A 959 0.76 -24.28 5.56
C SER A 959 0.75 -24.07 7.08
N ALA A 960 0.81 -22.82 7.53
CA ALA A 960 0.76 -22.51 8.95
C ALA A 960 -0.53 -22.99 9.65
N LEU A 961 -1.67 -22.94 8.96
CA LEU A 961 -2.94 -23.47 9.47
C LEU A 961 -2.93 -25.00 9.55
N LEU A 962 -2.42 -25.70 8.53
CA LEU A 962 -2.23 -27.17 8.56
C LEU A 962 -1.32 -27.61 9.72
N TRP A 963 -0.23 -26.87 9.98
CA TRP A 963 0.66 -27.11 11.12
C TRP A 963 -0.01 -26.81 12.46
N ALA A 964 -0.72 -25.69 12.58
CA ALA A 964 -1.45 -25.33 13.80
C ALA A 964 -2.56 -26.36 14.15
N LEU A 965 -3.21 -26.95 13.14
CA LEU A 965 -4.19 -28.03 13.30
C LEU A 965 -3.59 -29.41 13.61
N LYS A 966 -2.26 -29.58 13.56
CA LYS A 966 -1.57 -30.88 13.64
C LYS A 966 -1.99 -31.88 12.54
N VAL A 967 -2.29 -31.39 11.32
CA VAL A 967 -2.74 -32.21 10.17
C VAL A 967 -1.89 -32.06 8.89
N SER A 968 -0.80 -31.29 8.96
CA SER A 968 0.19 -31.17 7.87
C SER A 968 0.88 -32.51 7.59
N LYS A 969 0.93 -32.93 6.32
CA LYS A 969 1.80 -34.06 5.88
C LYS A 969 3.21 -33.59 5.49
N SER A 970 3.62 -32.39 5.93
CA SER A 970 4.84 -31.69 5.47
C SER A 970 4.81 -31.38 3.96
N GLU A 971 3.64 -31.08 3.41
CA GLU A 971 3.46 -30.71 2.00
C GLU A 971 3.56 -29.19 1.78
N ILE A 972 3.96 -28.76 0.58
CA ILE A 972 3.77 -27.37 0.14
C ILE A 972 2.31 -27.24 -0.33
N PRO A 973 1.56 -26.23 0.15
CA PRO A 973 0.21 -25.98 -0.35
C PRO A 973 0.25 -25.54 -1.82
N GLU A 974 -0.31 -26.39 -2.69
CA GLU A 974 -0.44 -26.13 -4.12
C GLU A 974 -1.35 -24.94 -4.42
N TYR A 975 -1.31 -24.46 -5.66
CA TYR A 975 -2.16 -23.34 -6.08
C TYR A 975 -3.65 -23.67 -5.99
N SER A 976 -4.43 -22.75 -5.43
CA SER A 976 -5.85 -22.93 -5.09
C SER A 976 -6.13 -24.00 -4.01
N SER A 977 -5.12 -24.48 -3.29
CA SER A 977 -5.32 -25.31 -2.10
C SER A 977 -6.08 -24.53 -1.01
N SER A 978 -6.81 -25.24 -0.16
CA SER A 978 -7.62 -24.65 0.91
C SER A 978 -7.80 -25.60 2.08
N VAL A 979 -7.62 -25.09 3.29
CA VAL A 979 -8.08 -25.75 4.53
C VAL A 979 -9.48 -25.25 4.83
N ILE A 980 -10.42 -26.18 4.99
CA ILE A 980 -11.81 -25.90 5.30
C ILE A 980 -12.11 -26.48 6.68
N LEU A 981 -12.63 -25.65 7.57
CA LEU A 981 -13.07 -26.03 8.91
C LEU A 981 -14.60 -26.00 8.94
N GLU A 982 -15.20 -27.17 9.08
CA GLU A 982 -16.65 -27.35 9.16
C GLU A 982 -17.05 -27.45 10.64
N LEU A 983 -18.05 -26.66 11.05
CA LEU A 983 -18.71 -26.81 12.36
C LEU A 983 -20.04 -27.53 12.17
N TRP A 984 -20.11 -28.74 12.72
CA TRP A 984 -21.29 -29.60 12.69
C TRP A 984 -22.00 -29.57 14.05
N GLU A 985 -23.32 -29.73 14.03
CA GLU A 985 -24.16 -29.91 15.22
C GLU A 985 -24.86 -31.26 15.14
N LYS A 986 -24.84 -32.03 16.22
CA LYS A 986 -25.58 -33.30 16.35
C LYS A 986 -25.98 -33.46 17.81
N ASP A 987 -27.26 -33.74 18.06
CA ASP A 987 -27.82 -33.96 19.40
C ASP A 987 -27.50 -32.78 20.37
N SER A 988 -27.50 -31.56 19.84
CA SER A 988 -27.07 -30.29 20.48
C SER A 988 -25.60 -30.18 20.89
N GLU A 989 -24.78 -31.18 20.59
CA GLU A 989 -23.32 -31.13 20.70
C GLU A 989 -22.66 -30.68 19.39
N TYR A 990 -21.49 -30.05 19.50
CA TYR A 990 -20.78 -29.46 18.37
C TYR A 990 -19.49 -30.21 18.04
N TYR A 991 -19.22 -30.37 16.74
CA TYR A 991 -18.07 -31.12 16.23
C TYR A 991 -17.36 -30.33 15.13
N VAL A 992 -16.04 -30.46 15.04
CA VAL A 992 -15.20 -29.86 14.00
C VAL A 992 -14.70 -30.94 13.06
N LYS A 993 -14.92 -30.75 11.76
CA LYS A 993 -14.32 -31.57 10.70
C LYS A 993 -13.37 -30.72 9.86
N VAL A 994 -12.20 -31.27 9.54
CA VAL A 994 -11.16 -30.59 8.75
C VAL A 994 -11.07 -31.25 7.38
N VAL A 995 -11.20 -30.45 6.32
CA VAL A 995 -11.08 -30.90 4.93
C VAL A 995 -9.95 -30.13 4.27
N TYR A 996 -9.05 -30.82 3.59
CA TYR A 996 -8.01 -30.20 2.78
C TYR A 996 -8.32 -30.39 1.30
N TYR A 997 -8.67 -29.30 0.63
CA TYR A 997 -8.75 -29.23 -0.82
C TYR A 997 -7.35 -28.98 -1.37
N LYS A 998 -6.84 -29.89 -2.20
CA LYS A 998 -5.47 -29.89 -2.71
C LYS A 998 -5.21 -28.81 -3.76
N GLY A 999 -6.24 -28.40 -4.51
CA GLY A 999 -6.10 -27.48 -5.64
C GLY A 999 -5.52 -28.13 -6.91
N ILE A 1000 -4.36 -28.79 -6.79
CA ILE A 1000 -3.71 -29.58 -7.85
C ILE A 1000 -3.34 -30.98 -7.30
N PRO A 1001 -3.98 -32.07 -7.76
CA PRO A 1001 -5.22 -32.11 -8.53
C PRO A 1001 -6.39 -31.46 -7.77
N SER A 1002 -7.50 -31.17 -8.47
CA SER A 1002 -8.71 -30.55 -7.89
C SER A 1002 -9.53 -31.52 -7.04
N GLU A 1003 -8.90 -32.08 -6.01
CA GLU A 1003 -9.45 -33.07 -5.09
C GLU A 1003 -9.51 -32.53 -3.67
N SER A 1004 -10.41 -33.08 -2.85
CA SER A 1004 -10.42 -32.88 -1.40
C SER A 1004 -10.21 -34.19 -0.66
N GLU A 1005 -9.49 -34.15 0.45
CA GLU A 1005 -9.39 -35.25 1.41
C GLU A 1005 -9.66 -34.76 2.83
N ASP A 1006 -10.33 -35.60 3.62
CA ASP A 1006 -10.57 -35.33 5.03
C ASP A 1006 -9.28 -35.53 5.84
N ARG A 1007 -9.06 -34.68 6.84
CA ARG A 1007 -7.82 -34.62 7.63
C ARG A 1007 -8.13 -34.74 9.12
N THR A 1008 -7.89 -35.91 9.70
CA THR A 1008 -8.13 -36.14 11.14
C THR A 1008 -7.05 -35.47 11.99
N ILE A 1009 -7.47 -34.70 12.99
CA ILE A 1009 -6.58 -34.09 13.98
C ILE A 1009 -5.97 -35.18 14.85
N GLN A 1010 -4.65 -35.18 15.04
CA GLN A 1010 -3.97 -36.18 15.85
C GLN A 1010 -4.52 -36.20 17.30
N GLY A 1011 -5.05 -37.35 17.72
CA GLY A 1011 -5.68 -37.53 19.03
C GLY A 1011 -7.19 -37.29 19.06
N CYS A 1012 -7.85 -37.08 17.90
CA CYS A 1012 -9.29 -36.91 17.79
C CYS A 1012 -9.92 -37.82 16.72
N SER A 1013 -11.25 -37.88 16.70
CA SER A 1013 -12.05 -38.48 15.60
C SER A 1013 -12.15 -37.55 14.39
N GLU A 1014 -12.60 -38.09 13.24
CA GLU A 1014 -12.85 -37.34 12.00
C GLU A 1014 -13.80 -36.14 12.22
N PHE A 1015 -14.89 -36.40 12.95
CA PHE A 1015 -15.72 -35.39 13.59
C PHE A 1015 -15.19 -35.21 15.02
N CYS A 1016 -14.33 -34.23 15.23
CA CYS A 1016 -13.69 -33.99 16.51
C CYS A 1016 -14.62 -33.17 17.42
N PRO A 1017 -15.02 -33.63 18.62
CA PRO A 1017 -15.86 -32.84 19.52
C PRO A 1017 -15.25 -31.45 19.78
N LEU A 1018 -16.05 -30.40 19.82
CA LEU A 1018 -15.54 -29.02 19.87
C LEU A 1018 -14.72 -28.73 21.13
N GLU A 1019 -15.06 -29.36 22.27
CA GLU A 1019 -14.24 -29.25 23.49
C GLU A 1019 -12.93 -30.03 23.37
N ASP A 1020 -12.91 -31.21 22.73
CA ASP A 1020 -11.67 -31.93 22.45
C ASP A 1020 -10.79 -31.16 21.47
N PHE A 1021 -11.37 -30.55 20.44
CA PHE A 1021 -10.66 -29.64 19.52
C PHE A 1021 -9.99 -28.48 20.28
N LYS A 1022 -10.72 -27.83 21.20
CA LYS A 1022 -10.18 -26.76 22.07
C LYS A 1022 -9.05 -27.28 22.96
N ASN A 1023 -9.20 -28.47 23.55
CA ASN A 1023 -8.22 -29.06 24.46
C ASN A 1023 -6.94 -29.53 23.74
N ILE A 1024 -7.07 -30.29 22.64
CA ILE A 1024 -5.96 -30.84 21.85
C ILE A 1024 -5.11 -29.73 21.21
N LEU A 1025 -5.74 -28.61 20.84
CA LEU A 1025 -5.08 -27.48 20.19
C LEU A 1025 -4.84 -26.28 21.12
N ARG A 1026 -5.11 -26.39 22.43
CA ARG A 1026 -4.99 -25.30 23.41
C ARG A 1026 -3.67 -24.53 23.32
N ASP A 1027 -2.55 -25.24 23.27
CA ASP A 1027 -1.23 -24.61 23.20
C ASP A 1027 -0.98 -23.92 21.86
N HIS A 1028 -1.65 -24.33 20.79
CA HIS A 1028 -1.52 -23.80 19.43
C HIS A 1028 -2.42 -22.58 19.17
N ILE A 1029 -3.34 -22.24 20.06
CA ILE A 1029 -4.33 -21.17 19.86
C ILE A 1029 -4.06 -20.02 20.84
N PRO A 1030 -3.86 -18.77 20.37
CA PRO A 1030 -3.68 -17.61 21.24
C PRO A 1030 -4.94 -17.34 22.06
N ASP A 1031 -4.75 -16.92 23.30
CA ASP A 1031 -5.83 -16.58 24.24
C ASP A 1031 -6.51 -15.29 23.78
N ASP A 1032 -5.68 -14.29 23.44
CA ASP A 1032 -6.03 -13.00 22.87
C ASP A 1032 -4.98 -12.62 21.82
N VAL A 1033 -5.41 -12.46 20.56
CA VAL A 1033 -4.52 -12.18 19.42
C VAL A 1033 -3.90 -10.80 19.50
N ASP A 1034 -4.67 -9.77 19.90
CA ASP A 1034 -4.14 -8.41 19.94
C ASP A 1034 -3.15 -8.26 21.10
N ARG A 1035 -3.46 -8.86 22.26
CA ARG A 1035 -2.56 -8.90 23.42
C ARG A 1035 -1.26 -9.62 23.08
N GLU A 1036 -1.31 -10.88 22.64
CA GLU A 1036 -0.10 -11.67 22.37
C GLU A 1036 0.71 -11.15 21.17
N CYS A 1037 0.11 -10.37 20.25
CA CYS A 1037 0.84 -9.73 19.15
C CYS A 1037 1.47 -8.38 19.47
N PHE A 1038 0.82 -7.53 20.27
CA PHE A 1038 1.16 -6.12 20.39
C PHE A 1038 1.62 -5.67 21.78
N GLU A 1039 1.47 -6.51 22.82
CA GLU A 1039 2.12 -6.36 24.13
C GLU A 1039 3.47 -7.11 24.17
#